data_AF-A0A453GHA3-F1
#
_entry.id   AF-A0A453GHA3-F1
#
_cell.length_a   1.000
_cell.length_b   1.000
_cell.length_c   1.000
_cell.angle_alpha   90.00
_cell.angle_beta   90.00
_cell.angle_gamma   90.00
#
_symmetry.space_group_name_H-M   'P 1'
#
loop_
_entity.id
_entity.type
_entity.pdbx_description
1 polymer ?
#
loop_
_entity_poly.entity_id
_entity_poly.type
_entity_poly.pdbx_seq_one_letter_code
_entity_poly.pdbx_strand_id
1 'polypeptide(L)'
;MTYVSALYGGGGWPLTVFLSPNLKPLMGGTYFPPDDKYGRPGFKTILRKVKEAWDTKRDALEKSGNVVIEQLRDALSAKANFQDVPNDVAVLYVDQCVEKLASSYDPKFGGFGSAPKFPRPVEDCIMLYKFRKHMEARQESEAQNIMKMVTHTLQCMARGGVHDHVGGGFHRYSVDECWHVPHFEKMLYDQGQIANVYLDTYVITGDEYYSSVARDILDYLRRDMIGEDGEIFSAEDADSAEYEGAPRKKEGSFYVWTSQEIEDTLGENAELFKNHYYVKSSGNCDLSGMSDPHNEFSGKNVLIERKPGSLMASKYGKSVDEYYGILGECRQKLFDVRSKRPRPHLDDKVIVSWNGLAISAFARASQILKSGPPGTKFYFPVAGCDPVEYLQVAEKAANFIKEKLYDASSKRLHHSYRNGPAKAPGFLDDYAFLINALLDLYEYGGKIEWLLWAVELQVIQDELFLDKQGGGYFNTPGEDPSVLLRVKEDYDGAEPSGNSMAAINMVRLSSIFDAAKSEGYKRNVEHLLAVFETRLKELGIALPLMCCAADMLTVPSRKQVVLVGNKASPEFQDMVAAAFSSYDPNRTVIQIDASNMEEMAFWESNNANIAQMARSSPSGKPAVAHVCQEFKCSPPVTSPGALRELLSKTVAAAGSAV
;
A
#
# COMPACT_ATOMS: atom_id res chain seq x y z
N MET A 1 -8.23 -0.20 -20.74
CA MET A 1 -7.33 0.97 -20.76
C MET A 1 -6.24 0.86 -21.81
N THR A 2 -5.58 -0.30 -21.94
CA THR A 2 -4.50 -0.58 -22.91
C THR A 2 -4.84 -0.17 -24.34
N TYR A 3 -6.03 -0.54 -24.84
CA TYR A 3 -6.48 -0.17 -26.19
C TYR A 3 -6.52 1.35 -26.43
N VAL A 4 -7.10 2.11 -25.48
CA VAL A 4 -7.23 3.58 -25.62
C VAL A 4 -5.85 4.24 -25.52
N SER A 5 -5.00 3.76 -24.61
CA SER A 5 -3.63 4.27 -24.46
C SER A 5 -2.78 4.03 -25.70
N ALA A 6 -2.93 2.85 -26.33
CA ALA A 6 -2.23 2.54 -27.58
C ALA A 6 -2.67 3.42 -28.76
N LEU A 7 -3.95 3.82 -28.81
CA LEU A 7 -4.46 4.67 -29.89
C LEU A 7 -4.17 6.16 -29.71
N TYR A 8 -4.27 6.66 -28.47
CA TYR A 8 -4.29 8.10 -28.20
C TYR A 8 -3.11 8.58 -27.36
N GLY A 9 -2.20 7.69 -26.98
CA GLY A 9 -1.03 8.01 -26.16
C GLY A 9 -1.34 8.34 -24.70
N GLY A 10 -2.59 8.13 -24.27
CA GLY A 10 -3.04 8.40 -22.91
C GLY A 10 -4.29 7.61 -22.52
N GLY A 11 -4.45 7.40 -21.23
CA GLY A 11 -5.58 6.71 -20.60
C GLY A 11 -5.92 7.38 -19.27
N GLY A 12 -6.98 6.92 -18.62
CA GLY A 12 -7.41 7.47 -17.34
C GLY A 12 -8.90 7.23 -17.09
N TRP A 13 -9.29 7.35 -15.83
CA TRP A 13 -10.69 7.32 -15.44
C TRP A 13 -11.26 8.76 -15.46
N PRO A 14 -12.52 8.99 -15.88
CA PRO A 14 -13.46 8.02 -16.44
C PRO A 14 -13.08 7.62 -17.87
N LEU A 15 -13.06 6.31 -18.11
CA LEU A 15 -12.74 5.68 -19.40
C LEU A 15 -14.03 5.26 -20.10
N THR A 16 -14.19 5.62 -21.37
CA THR A 16 -15.23 5.03 -22.23
C THR A 16 -14.60 4.28 -23.39
N VAL A 17 -15.08 3.06 -23.63
CA VAL A 17 -14.70 2.25 -24.81
C VAL A 17 -15.97 1.77 -25.49
N PHE A 18 -16.03 1.93 -26.81
CA PHE A 18 -17.12 1.44 -27.64
C PHE A 18 -16.71 0.10 -28.24
N LEU A 19 -17.53 -0.93 -28.02
CA LEU A 19 -17.25 -2.31 -28.43
C LEU A 19 -18.19 -2.74 -29.57
N SER A 20 -17.70 -3.62 -30.44
CA SER A 20 -18.55 -4.38 -31.36
C SER A 20 -19.36 -5.45 -30.59
N PRO A 21 -20.39 -6.08 -31.21
CA PRO A 21 -21.12 -7.19 -30.59
C PRO A 21 -20.24 -8.38 -30.16
N ASN A 22 -19.04 -8.51 -30.77
CA ASN A 22 -18.05 -9.53 -30.42
C ASN A 22 -17.00 -9.00 -29.43
N LEU A 23 -17.33 -7.96 -28.66
CA LEU A 23 -16.52 -7.32 -27.62
C LEU A 23 -15.23 -6.65 -28.08
N LYS A 24 -14.99 -6.56 -29.40
CA LYS A 24 -13.78 -5.94 -29.93
C LYS A 24 -13.86 -4.42 -29.82
N PRO A 25 -12.85 -3.75 -29.25
CA PRO A 25 -12.87 -2.30 -29.14
C PRO A 25 -12.76 -1.63 -30.51
N LEU A 26 -13.62 -0.63 -30.73
CA LEU A 26 -13.74 0.11 -31.98
C LEU A 26 -13.18 1.53 -31.85
N MET A 27 -13.41 2.17 -30.70
CA MET A 27 -12.85 3.46 -30.32
C MET A 27 -13.00 3.67 -28.82
N GLY A 28 -12.36 4.69 -28.28
CA GLY A 28 -12.54 5.07 -26.89
C GLY A 28 -11.94 6.43 -26.58
N GLY A 29 -12.00 6.81 -25.31
CA GLY A 29 -11.41 8.05 -24.82
C GLY A 29 -11.77 8.29 -23.37
N THR A 30 -11.29 9.41 -22.85
CA THR A 30 -11.45 9.81 -21.45
C THR A 30 -12.03 11.22 -21.38
N TYR A 31 -12.74 11.53 -20.28
CA TYR A 31 -13.25 12.87 -19.99
C TYR A 31 -14.07 13.52 -21.12
N PHE A 32 -15.01 12.78 -21.74
CA PHE A 32 -15.95 13.37 -22.69
C PHE A 32 -16.92 14.32 -21.95
N PRO A 33 -16.96 15.62 -22.28
CA PRO A 33 -17.88 16.55 -21.61
C PRO A 33 -19.34 16.21 -21.99
N PRO A 34 -20.35 16.59 -21.18
CA PRO A 34 -21.75 16.32 -21.51
C PRO A 34 -22.20 16.97 -22.83
N ASP A 35 -21.67 18.16 -23.14
CA ASP A 35 -21.93 18.92 -24.35
C ASP A 35 -20.60 19.38 -24.99
N ASP A 36 -20.63 19.76 -26.27
CA ASP A 36 -19.46 20.24 -27.01
C ASP A 36 -18.89 21.51 -26.34
N LYS A 37 -17.71 21.40 -25.73
CA LYS A 37 -17.05 22.48 -24.98
C LYS A 37 -15.53 22.36 -25.06
N TYR A 38 -14.84 23.48 -24.86
CA TYR A 38 -13.37 23.56 -24.79
C TYR A 38 -12.66 22.96 -26.02
N GLY A 39 -13.25 23.11 -27.21
CA GLY A 39 -12.71 22.54 -28.44
C GLY A 39 -12.82 21.01 -28.53
N ARG A 40 -13.56 20.37 -27.62
CA ARG A 40 -13.77 18.91 -27.58
C ARG A 40 -15.24 18.57 -27.85
N PRO A 41 -15.51 17.51 -28.63
CA PRO A 41 -16.88 17.02 -28.79
C PRO A 41 -17.39 16.47 -27.46
N GLY A 42 -18.64 16.80 -27.13
CA GLY A 42 -19.36 16.23 -26.01
C GLY A 42 -19.83 14.82 -26.30
N PHE A 43 -20.24 14.13 -25.24
CA PHE A 43 -20.56 12.71 -25.27
C PHE A 43 -21.71 12.40 -26.25
N LYS A 44 -22.73 13.26 -26.32
CA LYS A 44 -23.82 13.14 -27.31
C LYS A 44 -23.32 13.21 -28.75
N THR A 45 -22.31 14.04 -29.03
CA THR A 45 -21.71 14.17 -30.36
C THR A 45 -20.85 12.95 -30.68
N ILE A 46 -20.09 12.44 -29.71
CA ILE A 46 -19.35 11.18 -29.85
C ILE A 46 -20.31 10.02 -30.16
N LEU A 47 -21.41 9.87 -29.43
CA LEU A 47 -22.40 8.81 -29.65
C LEU A 47 -22.99 8.85 -31.06
N ARG A 48 -23.34 10.04 -31.57
CA ARG A 48 -23.85 10.20 -32.94
C ARG A 48 -22.80 9.80 -33.99
N LYS A 49 -21.53 10.21 -33.78
CA LYS A 49 -20.43 9.84 -34.68
C LYS A 49 -20.14 8.33 -34.67
N VAL A 50 -20.16 7.71 -33.49
CA VAL A 50 -20.02 6.25 -33.34
C VAL A 50 -21.12 5.54 -34.12
N LYS A 51 -22.38 5.98 -33.94
CA LYS A 51 -23.53 5.40 -34.65
C LYS A 51 -23.42 5.57 -36.16
N GLU A 52 -23.12 6.77 -36.64
CA GLU A 52 -22.96 7.01 -38.08
C GLU A 52 -21.85 6.15 -38.68
N ALA A 53 -20.70 6.06 -38.01
CA ALA A 53 -19.59 5.24 -38.46
C ALA A 53 -19.94 3.74 -38.44
N TRP A 54 -20.74 3.29 -37.46
CA TRP A 54 -21.25 1.92 -37.42
C TRP A 54 -22.21 1.62 -38.57
N ASP A 55 -23.16 2.53 -38.86
CA ASP A 55 -24.16 2.31 -39.90
C ASP A 55 -23.56 2.39 -41.33
N THR A 56 -22.53 3.22 -41.53
CA THR A 56 -21.99 3.52 -42.88
C THR A 56 -20.63 2.89 -43.18
N LYS A 57 -19.84 2.57 -42.15
CA LYS A 57 -18.43 2.15 -42.27
C LYS A 57 -18.08 0.97 -41.36
N ARG A 58 -19.05 0.09 -41.08
CA ARG A 58 -18.90 -1.06 -40.17
C ARG A 58 -17.65 -1.89 -40.43
N ASP A 59 -17.47 -2.37 -41.65
CA ASP A 59 -16.36 -3.27 -41.99
C ASP A 59 -14.99 -2.61 -41.76
N ALA A 60 -14.89 -1.30 -42.01
CA ALA A 60 -13.67 -0.54 -41.77
C ALA A 60 -13.39 -0.39 -40.26
N LEU A 61 -14.41 -0.14 -39.44
CA LEU A 61 -14.26 -0.06 -37.99
C LEU A 61 -13.84 -1.40 -37.38
N GLU A 62 -14.51 -2.48 -37.77
CA GLU A 62 -14.19 -3.82 -37.28
C GLU A 62 -12.77 -4.24 -37.71
N LYS A 63 -12.39 -3.97 -38.97
CA LYS A 63 -11.02 -4.21 -39.45
C LYS A 63 -9.98 -3.41 -38.67
N SER A 64 -10.22 -2.13 -38.40
CA SER A 64 -9.31 -1.29 -37.61
C SER A 64 -9.16 -1.81 -36.18
N GLY A 65 -10.27 -2.17 -35.52
CA GLY A 65 -10.24 -2.75 -34.18
C GLY A 65 -9.48 -4.07 -34.13
N ASN A 66 -9.66 -4.94 -35.14
CA ASN A 66 -8.90 -6.18 -35.27
C ASN A 66 -7.40 -5.93 -35.39
N VAL A 67 -6.97 -5.01 -36.26
CA VAL A 67 -5.55 -4.68 -36.45
C VAL A 67 -4.91 -4.23 -35.14
N VAL A 68 -5.58 -3.36 -34.37
CA VAL A 68 -5.05 -2.89 -33.07
C VAL A 68 -4.97 -4.04 -32.05
N ILE A 69 -5.97 -4.92 -32.01
CA ILE A 69 -5.94 -6.09 -31.11
C ILE A 69 -4.82 -7.06 -31.47
N GLU A 70 -4.58 -7.33 -32.77
CA GLU A 70 -3.45 -8.16 -33.20
C GLU A 70 -2.11 -7.52 -32.82
N GLN A 71 -1.94 -6.21 -33.07
CA GLN A 71 -0.73 -5.48 -32.66
C GLN A 71 -0.51 -5.50 -31.15
N LEU A 72 -1.58 -5.35 -30.36
CA LEU A 72 -1.50 -5.47 -28.91
C LEU A 72 -1.17 -6.90 -28.49
N ARG A 73 -1.72 -7.91 -29.15
CA ARG A 73 -1.38 -9.31 -28.87
C ARG A 73 0.10 -9.56 -29.11
N ASP A 74 0.64 -9.09 -30.23
CA ASP A 74 2.06 -9.23 -30.55
C ASP A 74 2.94 -8.49 -29.54
N ALA A 75 2.57 -7.25 -29.17
CA ALA A 75 3.30 -6.44 -28.19
C ALA A 75 3.27 -7.05 -26.77
N LEU A 76 2.16 -7.68 -26.38
CA LEU A 76 1.98 -8.33 -25.09
C LEU A 76 2.52 -9.77 -25.04
N SER A 77 2.88 -10.34 -26.20
CA SER A 77 3.45 -11.69 -26.30
C SER A 77 4.94 -11.72 -25.96
N ALA A 78 5.46 -10.73 -25.23
CA ALA A 78 6.82 -10.73 -24.73
C ALA A 78 7.10 -12.03 -23.95
N LYS A 79 8.09 -12.78 -24.44
CA LYS A 79 8.59 -14.00 -23.81
C LYS A 79 9.97 -13.70 -23.26
N ALA A 80 10.23 -14.15 -22.04
CA ALA A 80 11.58 -14.23 -21.52
C ALA A 80 12.44 -15.08 -22.47
N ASN A 81 13.60 -14.56 -22.89
CA ASN A 81 14.67 -15.39 -23.41
C ASN A 81 15.44 -15.95 -22.21
N PHE A 82 15.83 -17.22 -22.26
CA PHE A 82 16.50 -17.96 -21.18
C PHE A 82 17.97 -17.52 -20.96
N GLN A 83 18.24 -16.21 -21.01
CA GLN A 83 19.52 -15.64 -20.60
C GLN A 83 19.32 -15.08 -19.20
N ASP A 84 20.08 -15.62 -18.26
CA ASP A 84 20.09 -15.17 -16.86
C ASP A 84 20.22 -13.64 -16.82
N VAL A 85 19.34 -12.94 -16.10
CA VAL A 85 19.48 -11.50 -15.87
C VAL A 85 20.79 -11.32 -15.08
N PRO A 86 21.82 -10.65 -15.60
CA PRO A 86 23.08 -10.54 -14.89
C PRO A 86 22.90 -9.81 -13.56
N ASN A 87 23.49 -10.34 -12.48
CA ASN A 87 23.30 -9.85 -11.10
C ASN A 87 23.65 -8.36 -10.92
N ASP A 88 24.62 -7.86 -11.68
CA ASP A 88 25.03 -6.44 -11.69
C ASP A 88 23.96 -5.51 -12.28
N VAL A 89 23.08 -6.04 -13.12
CA VAL A 89 22.03 -5.27 -13.79
C VAL A 89 20.84 -5.00 -12.85
N ALA A 90 20.55 -5.90 -11.91
CA ALA A 90 19.44 -5.74 -10.97
C ALA A 90 19.62 -4.56 -10.00
N VAL A 91 20.83 -4.37 -9.48
CA VAL A 91 21.16 -3.25 -8.56
C VAL A 91 20.99 -1.90 -9.29
N LEU A 92 21.35 -1.84 -10.58
CA LEU A 92 21.22 -0.64 -11.40
C LEU A 92 19.75 -0.21 -11.57
N TYR A 93 18.77 -1.12 -11.46
CA TYR A 93 17.36 -0.78 -11.59
C TYR A 93 16.84 0.06 -10.42
N VAL A 94 17.27 -0.24 -9.19
CA VAL A 94 16.91 0.57 -8.01
C VAL A 94 17.51 1.96 -8.15
N ASP A 95 18.77 2.04 -8.53
CA ASP A 95 19.51 3.31 -8.64
C ASP A 95 18.87 4.22 -9.70
N GLN A 96 18.63 3.70 -10.90
CA GLN A 96 18.00 4.45 -11.98
C GLN A 96 16.56 4.87 -11.65
N CYS A 97 15.79 4.02 -10.96
CA CYS A 97 14.43 4.35 -10.53
C CYS A 97 14.44 5.50 -9.51
N VAL A 98 15.30 5.41 -8.49
CA VAL A 98 15.45 6.44 -7.46
C VAL A 98 15.98 7.75 -8.02
N GLU A 99 16.96 7.72 -8.94
CA GLU A 99 17.46 8.93 -9.61
C GLU A 99 16.34 9.64 -10.39
N LYS A 100 15.52 8.88 -11.13
CA LYS A 100 14.36 9.44 -11.84
C LYS A 100 13.32 10.01 -10.86
N LEU A 101 12.99 9.30 -9.78
CA LEU A 101 12.08 9.80 -8.74
C LEU A 101 12.61 11.09 -8.11
N ALA A 102 13.87 11.10 -7.67
CA ALA A 102 14.52 12.26 -7.08
C ALA A 102 14.53 13.47 -8.03
N SER A 103 14.64 13.25 -9.34
CA SER A 103 14.56 14.34 -10.34
C SER A 103 13.15 14.95 -10.46
N SER A 104 12.11 14.20 -10.09
CA SER A 104 10.70 14.64 -10.09
C SER A 104 10.19 15.11 -8.73
N TYR A 105 11.04 15.04 -7.69
CA TYR A 105 10.68 15.44 -6.33
C TYR A 105 10.34 16.92 -6.26
N ASP A 106 9.25 17.25 -5.57
CA ASP A 106 8.85 18.63 -5.31
C ASP A 106 9.48 19.11 -3.98
N PRO A 107 10.51 19.97 -4.01
CA PRO A 107 11.17 20.43 -2.79
C PRO A 107 10.33 21.43 -1.98
N LYS A 108 9.24 21.96 -2.54
CA LYS A 108 8.37 22.95 -1.88
C LYS A 108 7.21 22.30 -1.15
N PHE A 109 6.62 21.27 -1.75
CA PHE A 109 5.41 20.64 -1.22
C PHE A 109 5.54 19.13 -1.02
N GLY A 110 6.72 18.55 -1.24
CA GLY A 110 6.93 17.10 -1.13
C GLY A 110 6.14 16.32 -2.20
N GLY A 111 6.39 15.02 -2.26
CA GLY A 111 5.87 14.14 -3.30
C GLY A 111 6.69 14.18 -4.59
N PHE A 112 6.31 13.32 -5.52
CA PHE A 112 6.97 13.13 -6.81
C PHE A 112 6.00 13.49 -7.93
N GLY A 113 6.40 14.42 -8.80
CA GLY A 113 5.58 14.93 -9.90
C GLY A 113 4.77 16.19 -9.60
N SER A 114 3.88 16.55 -10.53
CA SER A 114 3.06 17.77 -10.48
C SER A 114 1.63 17.49 -10.01
N ALA A 115 0.80 18.54 -9.91
CA ALA A 115 -0.65 18.39 -9.75
C ALA A 115 -1.29 17.66 -10.95
N PRO A 116 -2.34 16.84 -10.74
CA PRO A 116 -2.85 16.38 -9.44
C PRO A 116 -1.84 15.46 -8.73
N LYS A 117 -1.73 15.55 -7.41
CA LYS A 117 -0.81 14.74 -6.59
C LYS A 117 -1.50 13.55 -5.97
N PHE A 118 -1.00 12.36 -6.27
CA PHE A 118 -1.46 11.09 -5.71
C PHE A 118 -0.52 10.62 -4.58
N PRO A 119 -1.05 10.18 -3.43
CA PRO A 119 -0.34 9.28 -2.52
C PRO A 119 0.05 8.02 -3.29
N ARG A 120 1.34 7.85 -3.60
CA ARG A 120 1.84 6.63 -4.26
C ARG A 120 2.89 5.98 -3.37
N PRO A 121 2.49 5.19 -2.35
CA PRO A 121 3.43 4.67 -1.35
C PRO A 121 4.53 3.79 -1.96
N VAL A 122 4.31 3.18 -3.12
CA VAL A 122 5.34 2.42 -3.86
C VAL A 122 6.59 3.26 -4.16
N GLU A 123 6.43 4.58 -4.38
CA GLU A 123 7.55 5.50 -4.63
C GLU A 123 8.35 5.75 -3.35
N ASP A 124 7.66 5.96 -2.22
CA ASP A 124 8.32 6.12 -0.92
C ASP A 124 8.96 4.80 -0.44
N CYS A 125 8.35 3.64 -0.72
CA CYS A 125 8.88 2.32 -0.40
C CYS A 125 10.24 2.07 -1.06
N ILE A 126 10.40 2.34 -2.37
CA ILE A 126 11.71 2.19 -3.03
C ILE A 126 12.72 3.22 -2.51
N MET A 127 12.28 4.43 -2.17
CA MET A 127 13.17 5.42 -1.54
C MET A 127 13.68 4.90 -0.19
N LEU A 128 12.81 4.39 0.68
CA LEU A 128 13.22 3.78 1.96
C LEU A 128 14.10 2.54 1.76
N TYR A 129 13.85 1.74 0.71
CA TYR A 129 14.73 0.64 0.32
C TYR A 129 16.14 1.14 -0.03
N LYS A 130 16.26 2.19 -0.85
CA LYS A 130 17.56 2.79 -1.21
C LYS A 130 18.24 3.47 -0.04
N PHE A 131 17.49 4.10 0.88
CA PHE A 131 18.00 4.59 2.16
C PHE A 131 18.74 3.47 2.91
N ARG A 132 18.10 2.30 3.05
CA ARG A 132 18.71 1.14 3.70
C ARG A 132 20.01 0.71 3.02
N LYS A 133 20.03 0.64 1.69
CA LYS A 133 21.21 0.28 0.91
C LYS A 133 22.36 1.27 1.10
N HIS A 134 22.08 2.58 1.13
CA HIS A 134 23.09 3.59 1.42
C HIS A 134 23.64 3.45 2.84
N MET A 135 22.79 3.16 3.84
CA MET A 135 23.26 2.89 5.21
C MET A 135 24.19 1.67 5.26
N GLU A 136 23.88 0.59 4.56
CA GLU A 136 24.74 -0.60 4.45
C GLU A 136 26.07 -0.30 3.75
N ALA A 137 26.05 0.56 2.73
CA ALA A 137 27.24 1.03 2.02
C ALA A 137 28.01 2.14 2.76
N ARG A 138 27.59 2.53 3.97
CA ARG A 138 28.15 3.64 4.78
C ARG A 138 28.14 5.00 4.04
N GLN A 139 27.14 5.20 3.19
CA GLN A 139 26.88 6.43 2.45
C GLN A 139 25.85 7.28 3.21
N GLU A 140 26.25 7.75 4.40
CA GLU A 140 25.33 8.42 5.34
C GLU A 140 24.72 9.71 4.76
N SER A 141 25.49 10.47 3.97
CA SER A 141 25.01 11.71 3.34
C SER A 141 23.89 11.44 2.34
N GLU A 142 24.10 10.44 1.48
CA GLU A 142 23.13 10.00 0.48
C GLU A 142 21.88 9.41 1.15
N ALA A 143 22.06 8.59 2.19
CA ALA A 143 20.96 8.09 3.00
C ALA A 143 20.13 9.23 3.59
N GLN A 144 20.77 10.23 4.21
CA GLN A 144 20.05 11.37 4.81
C GLN A 144 19.31 12.22 3.76
N ASN A 145 19.85 12.35 2.54
CA ASN A 145 19.14 13.03 1.46
C ASN A 145 17.85 12.30 1.05
N ILE A 146 17.90 10.97 0.92
CA ILE A 146 16.71 10.15 0.66
C ILE A 146 15.69 10.28 1.79
N MET A 147 16.15 10.16 3.05
CA MET A 147 15.27 10.26 4.21
C MET A 147 14.60 11.63 4.29
N LYS A 148 15.30 12.71 3.94
CA LYS A 148 14.74 14.05 3.87
C LYS A 148 13.62 14.17 2.84
N MET A 149 13.76 13.55 1.66
CA MET A 149 12.70 13.56 0.65
C MET A 149 11.46 12.82 1.15
N VAL A 150 11.62 11.60 1.70
CA VAL A 150 10.50 10.80 2.20
C VAL A 150 9.81 11.48 3.39
N THR A 151 10.57 11.91 4.41
CA THR A 151 9.98 12.61 5.58
C THR A 151 9.25 13.88 5.17
N HIS A 152 9.80 14.69 4.26
CA HIS A 152 9.13 15.90 3.78
C HIS A 152 7.84 15.57 3.02
N THR A 153 7.87 14.57 2.12
CA THR A 153 6.66 14.08 1.41
C THR A 153 5.56 13.67 2.38
N LEU A 154 5.87 12.78 3.33
CA LEU A 154 4.90 12.29 4.30
C LEU A 154 4.40 13.42 5.20
N GLN A 155 5.28 14.31 5.68
CA GLN A 155 4.86 15.47 6.46
C GLN A 155 3.93 16.40 5.68
N CYS A 156 4.20 16.67 4.40
CA CYS A 156 3.33 17.48 3.56
C CYS A 156 1.97 16.82 3.33
N MET A 157 1.93 15.51 3.09
CA MET A 157 0.68 14.76 2.95
C MET A 157 -0.17 14.80 4.23
N ALA A 158 0.40 14.42 5.38
CA ALA A 158 -0.32 14.40 6.66
C ALA A 158 -0.77 15.79 7.13
N ARG A 159 -0.14 16.85 6.64
CA ARG A 159 -0.49 18.25 6.96
C ARG A 159 -1.43 18.86 5.92
N GLY A 160 -1.51 18.26 4.74
CA GLY A 160 -2.40 18.63 3.64
C GLY A 160 -3.87 18.35 3.94
N GLY A 161 -4.76 18.87 3.10
CA GLY A 161 -6.18 18.53 3.16
C GLY A 161 -6.52 17.17 2.54
N VAL A 162 -5.54 16.50 1.92
CA VAL A 162 -5.64 15.07 1.58
C VAL A 162 -5.75 14.18 2.82
N HIS A 163 -5.29 14.64 3.98
CA HIS A 163 -5.53 13.98 5.27
C HIS A 163 -6.80 14.54 5.91
N ASP A 164 -7.74 13.68 6.28
CA ASP A 164 -8.95 14.11 6.99
C ASP A 164 -8.62 14.45 8.45
N HIS A 165 -8.30 15.71 8.71
CA HIS A 165 -7.92 16.19 10.05
C HIS A 165 -9.00 15.99 11.13
N VAL A 166 -10.26 15.72 10.79
CA VAL A 166 -11.35 15.57 11.78
C VAL A 166 -11.70 14.10 12.03
N GLY A 167 -11.64 13.25 11.01
CA GLY A 167 -11.97 11.82 11.15
C GLY A 167 -10.77 10.89 11.05
N GLY A 168 -9.63 11.36 10.56
CA GLY A 168 -8.52 10.51 10.21
C GLY A 168 -8.68 9.79 8.87
N GLY A 169 -7.60 9.16 8.44
CA GLY A 169 -7.48 8.53 7.13
C GLY A 169 -7.25 9.55 5.99
N PHE A 170 -6.87 9.03 4.84
CA PHE A 170 -6.49 9.84 3.67
C PHE A 170 -7.53 9.78 2.56
N HIS A 171 -7.77 10.91 1.91
CA HIS A 171 -8.47 10.98 0.64
C HIS A 171 -7.55 10.53 -0.51
N ARG A 172 -8.16 10.15 -1.63
CA ARG A 172 -7.50 9.44 -2.73
C ARG A 172 -6.37 10.24 -3.39
N TYR A 173 -6.56 11.53 -3.63
CA TYR A 173 -5.53 12.39 -4.21
C TYR A 173 -5.86 13.87 -4.00
N SER A 174 -4.88 14.75 -4.21
CA SER A 174 -5.04 16.19 -4.23
C SER A 174 -5.12 16.70 -5.67
N VAL A 175 -6.10 17.55 -5.97
CA VAL A 175 -6.21 18.18 -7.31
C VAL A 175 -5.10 19.20 -7.55
N ASP A 176 -4.50 19.72 -6.49
CA ASP A 176 -3.41 20.69 -6.51
C ASP A 176 -2.08 20.12 -6.00
N GLU A 177 -1.00 20.87 -6.25
CA GLU A 177 0.37 20.53 -5.88
C GLU A 177 0.66 20.71 -4.38
N CYS A 178 -0.22 21.39 -3.64
CA CYS A 178 -0.04 21.75 -2.24
C CYS A 178 -0.53 20.66 -1.27
N TRP A 179 -1.02 19.53 -1.79
CA TRP A 179 -1.77 18.52 -1.03
C TRP A 179 -3.02 19.11 -0.37
N HIS A 180 -3.60 20.19 -0.90
CA HIS A 180 -4.65 20.95 -0.22
C HIS A 180 -6.05 20.46 -0.54
N VAL A 181 -6.55 20.66 -1.75
CA VAL A 181 -7.93 20.27 -2.09
C VAL A 181 -7.95 18.81 -2.56
N PRO A 182 -8.59 17.89 -1.82
CA PRO A 182 -8.65 16.50 -2.22
C PRO A 182 -9.77 16.23 -3.22
N HIS A 183 -9.63 15.15 -3.97
CA HIS A 183 -10.78 14.36 -4.38
C HIS A 183 -11.20 13.50 -3.19
N PHE A 184 -12.35 13.79 -2.59
CA PHE A 184 -12.71 13.38 -1.21
C PHE A 184 -13.01 11.88 -1.01
N GLU A 185 -12.93 11.07 -2.07
CA GLU A 185 -13.05 9.61 -1.98
C GLU A 185 -11.95 9.03 -1.07
N LYS A 186 -12.28 8.04 -0.24
CA LYS A 186 -11.29 7.31 0.58
C LYS A 186 -11.27 5.85 0.18
N MET A 187 -10.13 5.37 -0.33
CA MET A 187 -9.99 4.00 -0.82
C MET A 187 -9.23 3.13 0.18
N LEU A 188 -9.63 1.87 0.31
CA LEU A 188 -8.98 0.91 1.22
C LEU A 188 -7.51 0.66 0.86
N TYR A 189 -7.20 0.52 -0.43
CA TYR A 189 -5.82 0.28 -0.88
C TYR A 189 -4.88 1.44 -0.53
N ASP A 190 -5.38 2.68 -0.56
CA ASP A 190 -4.61 3.85 -0.14
C ASP A 190 -4.32 3.78 1.36
N GLN A 191 -5.34 3.52 2.18
CA GLN A 191 -5.16 3.44 3.64
C GLN A 191 -4.13 2.39 4.03
N GLY A 192 -4.24 1.16 3.50
CA GLY A 192 -3.33 0.06 3.85
C GLY A 192 -1.89 0.36 3.46
N GLN A 193 -1.67 0.90 2.26
CA GLN A 193 -0.32 1.22 1.79
C GLN A 193 0.29 2.44 2.50
N ILE A 194 -0.51 3.49 2.71
CA ILE A 194 -0.05 4.69 3.42
C ILE A 194 0.31 4.32 4.87
N ALA A 195 -0.53 3.57 5.59
CA ALA A 195 -0.20 3.13 6.95
C ALA A 195 1.15 2.39 7.00
N ASN A 196 1.43 1.52 6.04
CA ASN A 196 2.70 0.79 5.96
C ASN A 196 3.93 1.71 5.80
N VAL A 197 3.89 2.71 4.92
CA VAL A 197 5.05 3.61 4.75
C VAL A 197 5.28 4.51 5.97
N TYR A 198 4.21 4.90 6.67
CA TYR A 198 4.34 5.62 7.94
C TYR A 198 4.90 4.72 9.05
N LEU A 199 4.52 3.44 9.10
CA LEU A 199 5.13 2.45 10.01
C LEU A 199 6.62 2.27 9.73
N ASP A 200 7.02 2.12 8.46
CA ASP A 200 8.45 1.99 8.10
C ASP A 200 9.24 3.24 8.46
N THR A 201 8.70 4.41 8.17
CA THR A 201 9.32 5.69 8.53
C THR A 201 9.45 5.84 10.05
N TYR A 202 8.44 5.39 10.81
CA TYR A 202 8.51 5.37 12.27
C TYR A 202 9.62 4.44 12.78
N VAL A 203 9.74 3.22 12.25
CA VAL A 203 10.80 2.28 12.65
C VAL A 203 12.20 2.87 12.36
N ILE A 204 12.37 3.61 11.27
CA ILE A 204 13.65 4.23 10.90
C ILE A 204 13.98 5.43 11.79
N THR A 205 13.00 6.30 12.03
CA THR A 205 13.23 7.61 12.66
C THR A 205 13.04 7.60 14.18
N GLY A 206 12.21 6.70 14.69
CA GLY A 206 11.71 6.73 16.06
C GLY A 206 10.76 7.89 16.37
N ASP A 207 10.38 8.70 15.38
CA ASP A 207 9.56 9.90 15.58
C ASP A 207 8.07 9.52 15.71
N GLU A 208 7.49 9.79 16.88
CA GLU A 208 6.11 9.46 17.21
C GLU A 208 5.08 10.09 16.26
N TYR A 209 5.44 11.16 15.55
CA TYR A 209 4.59 11.76 14.51
C TYR A 209 4.14 10.72 13.49
N TYR A 210 5.06 9.92 12.94
CA TYR A 210 4.72 8.94 11.92
C TYR A 210 3.89 7.79 12.49
N SER A 211 4.19 7.38 13.73
CA SER A 211 3.40 6.37 14.43
C SER A 211 1.98 6.86 14.73
N SER A 212 1.81 8.17 14.94
CA SER A 212 0.49 8.78 15.21
C SER A 212 -0.35 8.81 13.94
N VAL A 213 0.25 9.14 12.79
CA VAL A 213 -0.45 9.09 11.49
C VAL A 213 -0.80 7.65 11.09
N ALA A 214 0.07 6.67 11.36
CA ALA A 214 -0.28 5.27 11.15
C ALA A 214 -1.48 4.85 12.01
N ARG A 215 -1.51 5.23 13.29
CA ARG A 215 -2.66 4.95 14.18
C ARG A 215 -3.93 5.66 13.73
N ASP A 216 -3.82 6.90 13.28
CA ASP A 216 -4.94 7.67 12.72
C ASP A 216 -5.65 6.89 11.59
N ILE A 217 -4.88 6.38 10.64
CA ILE A 217 -5.42 5.58 9.52
C ILE A 217 -6.08 4.29 10.03
N LEU A 218 -5.42 3.57 10.93
CA LEU A 218 -5.93 2.30 11.47
C LEU A 218 -7.19 2.50 12.33
N ASP A 219 -7.26 3.61 13.08
CA ASP A 219 -8.42 3.96 13.90
C ASP A 219 -9.60 4.40 13.01
N TYR A 220 -9.35 5.13 11.92
CA TYR A 220 -10.36 5.40 10.89
C TYR A 220 -10.91 4.09 10.30
N LEU A 221 -10.03 3.18 9.88
CA LEU A 221 -10.46 1.91 9.30
C LEU A 221 -11.33 1.12 10.29
N ARG A 222 -10.88 0.97 11.54
CA ARG A 222 -11.63 0.26 12.59
C ARG A 222 -12.98 0.89 12.90
N ARG A 223 -13.08 2.22 12.85
CA ARG A 223 -14.29 2.94 13.21
C ARG A 223 -15.33 2.97 12.09
N ASP A 224 -14.89 3.18 10.85
CA ASP A 224 -15.80 3.49 9.74
C ASP A 224 -15.82 2.45 8.60
N MET A 225 -14.75 1.65 8.45
CA MET A 225 -14.57 0.76 7.29
C MET A 225 -14.64 -0.72 7.63
N ILE A 226 -14.78 -1.11 8.89
CA ILE A 226 -14.79 -2.51 9.33
C ILE A 226 -16.19 -2.95 9.76
N GLY A 227 -16.64 -4.08 9.23
CA GLY A 227 -17.90 -4.74 9.58
C GLY A 227 -17.81 -5.65 10.80
N GLU A 228 -18.96 -6.14 11.27
CA GLU A 228 -19.06 -6.96 12.48
C GLU A 228 -18.44 -8.35 12.33
N ASP A 229 -18.33 -8.90 11.12
CA ASP A 229 -17.81 -10.24 10.85
C ASP A 229 -16.34 -10.24 10.44
N GLY A 230 -15.71 -9.06 10.36
CA GLY A 230 -14.31 -8.89 9.96
C GLY A 230 -14.14 -8.39 8.53
N GLU A 231 -15.22 -7.95 7.89
CA GLU A 231 -15.15 -7.27 6.61
C GLU A 231 -14.30 -6.00 6.72
N ILE A 232 -13.43 -5.75 5.74
CA ILE A 232 -12.89 -4.41 5.52
C ILE A 232 -13.42 -3.91 4.18
N PHE A 233 -14.28 -2.90 4.25
CA PHE A 233 -15.01 -2.33 3.13
C PHE A 233 -14.09 -1.55 2.19
N SER A 234 -14.51 -1.41 0.94
CA SER A 234 -13.62 -0.99 -0.14
C SER A 234 -13.39 0.52 -0.25
N ALA A 235 -14.41 1.35 0.02
CA ALA A 235 -14.30 2.80 -0.13
C ALA A 235 -15.43 3.60 0.56
N GLU A 236 -15.17 4.88 0.83
CA GLU A 236 -16.19 5.93 0.98
C GLU A 236 -16.18 6.83 -0.29
N ASP A 237 -17.36 7.10 -0.87
CA ASP A 237 -17.53 7.99 -2.03
C ASP A 237 -16.97 9.42 -1.75
N ALA A 238 -16.61 10.16 -2.80
CA ALA A 238 -16.29 11.60 -2.68
C ALA A 238 -17.54 12.47 -2.44
N ASP A 239 -18.67 12.05 -3.02
CA ASP A 239 -19.90 12.81 -3.10
C ASP A 239 -20.85 12.51 -1.93
N SER A 240 -21.34 13.58 -1.30
CA SER A 240 -22.36 13.50 -0.23
C SER A 240 -23.44 14.57 -0.43
N ALA A 241 -24.61 14.34 0.15
CA ALA A 241 -25.67 15.33 0.16
C ALA A 241 -25.33 16.45 1.14
N GLU A 242 -25.55 17.71 0.76
CA GLU A 242 -25.30 18.86 1.66
C GLU A 242 -26.24 18.86 2.88
N TYR A 243 -27.44 18.31 2.72
CA TYR A 243 -28.46 18.14 3.74
C TYR A 243 -29.39 16.98 3.36
N GLU A 244 -30.15 16.46 4.32
CA GLU A 244 -31.08 15.36 4.10
C GLU A 244 -32.12 15.71 3.02
N GLY A 245 -32.23 14.88 1.97
CA GLY A 245 -33.12 15.12 0.84
C GLY A 245 -32.64 16.13 -0.21
N ALA A 246 -31.35 16.54 -0.20
CA ALA A 246 -30.81 17.42 -1.23
C ALA A 246 -30.98 16.81 -2.65
N PRO A 247 -31.30 17.64 -3.68
CA PRO A 247 -31.63 17.14 -5.02
C PRO A 247 -30.41 16.59 -5.79
N ARG A 248 -29.20 16.90 -5.32
CA ARG A 248 -27.94 16.40 -5.86
C ARG A 248 -26.93 16.26 -4.74
N LYS A 249 -26.01 15.31 -4.89
CA LYS A 249 -24.79 15.25 -4.09
C LYS A 249 -23.76 16.24 -4.65
N LYS A 250 -22.79 16.61 -3.81
CA LYS A 250 -21.62 17.41 -4.22
C LYS A 250 -20.36 16.84 -3.57
N GLU A 251 -19.25 17.00 -4.26
CA GLU A 251 -17.93 16.58 -3.82
C GLU A 251 -17.58 17.25 -2.48
N GLY A 252 -17.12 16.45 -1.52
CA GLY A 252 -16.57 16.96 -0.25
C GLY A 252 -17.57 17.56 0.75
N SER A 253 -18.88 17.57 0.47
CA SER A 253 -19.90 18.24 1.32
C SER A 253 -19.86 17.82 2.79
N PHE A 254 -19.60 16.54 3.04
CA PHE A 254 -19.44 15.99 4.38
C PHE A 254 -18.22 16.57 5.12
N TYR A 255 -17.12 16.84 4.41
CA TYR A 255 -15.80 17.13 4.97
C TYR A 255 -15.48 18.61 5.14
N VAL A 256 -16.06 19.50 4.31
CA VAL A 256 -15.73 20.93 4.29
C VAL A 256 -16.49 21.76 5.33
N TRP A 257 -15.94 22.93 5.67
CA TRP A 257 -16.45 23.81 6.73
C TRP A 257 -16.53 25.28 6.30
N THR A 258 -17.58 25.98 6.70
CA THR A 258 -17.56 27.45 6.73
C THR A 258 -16.82 27.94 7.98
N SER A 259 -16.29 29.17 7.93
CA SER A 259 -15.72 29.81 9.13
C SER A 259 -16.75 29.93 10.26
N GLN A 260 -18.01 30.23 9.91
CA GLN A 260 -19.08 30.39 10.89
C GLN A 260 -19.40 29.08 11.61
N GLU A 261 -19.49 27.94 10.91
CA GLU A 261 -19.70 26.63 11.55
C GLU A 261 -18.61 26.31 12.58
N ILE A 262 -17.36 26.67 12.28
CA ILE A 262 -16.22 26.48 13.21
C ILE A 262 -16.35 27.40 14.42
N GLU A 263 -16.71 28.67 14.22
CA GLU A 263 -16.94 29.64 15.30
C GLU A 263 -18.07 29.20 16.23
N ASP A 264 -19.21 28.81 15.66
CA ASP A 264 -20.39 28.37 16.40
C ASP A 264 -20.12 27.09 17.20
N THR A 265 -19.30 26.18 16.66
CA THR A 265 -19.00 24.89 17.29
C THR A 265 -17.92 25.00 18.38
N LEU A 266 -16.87 25.80 18.13
CA LEU A 266 -15.66 25.82 18.96
C LEU A 266 -15.62 26.95 19.98
N GLY A 267 -16.42 28.02 19.79
CA GLY A 267 -16.46 29.16 20.70
C GLY A 267 -15.08 29.79 20.89
N GLU A 268 -14.61 29.87 22.13
CA GLU A 268 -13.32 30.50 22.49
C GLU A 268 -12.09 29.87 21.79
N ASN A 269 -12.17 28.59 21.41
CA ASN A 269 -11.08 27.90 20.72
C ASN A 269 -11.10 28.09 19.20
N ALA A 270 -12.13 28.73 18.64
CA ALA A 270 -12.30 28.88 17.20
C ALA A 270 -11.13 29.62 16.54
N GLU A 271 -10.68 30.73 17.12
CA GLU A 271 -9.59 31.53 16.52
C GLU A 271 -8.25 30.76 16.53
N LEU A 272 -8.00 29.97 17.58
CA LEU A 272 -6.84 29.08 17.65
C LEU A 272 -6.90 28.04 16.53
N PHE A 273 -8.04 27.35 16.41
CA PHE A 273 -8.27 26.31 15.41
C PHE A 273 -8.18 26.85 13.98
N LYS A 274 -8.83 27.98 13.69
CA LYS A 274 -8.83 28.63 12.37
C LYS A 274 -7.42 29.01 11.94
N ASN A 275 -6.62 29.56 12.85
CA ASN A 275 -5.22 29.89 12.59
C ASN A 275 -4.36 28.65 12.35
N HIS A 276 -4.64 27.53 13.00
CA HIS A 276 -3.92 26.28 12.81
C HIS A 276 -4.20 25.68 11.43
N TYR A 277 -5.48 25.58 11.06
CA TYR A 277 -5.95 24.92 9.83
C TYR A 277 -6.18 25.85 8.64
N TYR A 278 -5.66 27.08 8.70
CA TYR A 278 -5.75 28.06 7.61
C TYR A 278 -7.19 28.32 7.15
N VAL A 279 -8.11 28.51 8.09
CA VAL A 279 -9.53 28.75 7.81
C VAL A 279 -9.74 30.25 7.58
N LYS A 280 -10.46 30.58 6.51
CA LYS A 280 -10.84 31.95 6.11
C LYS A 280 -12.36 32.09 6.02
N SER A 281 -12.85 33.30 6.29
CA SER A 281 -14.26 33.65 6.11
C SER A 281 -14.71 33.51 4.65
N SER A 282 -13.83 33.77 3.68
CA SER A 282 -14.08 33.62 2.25
C SER A 282 -13.94 32.19 1.72
N GLY A 283 -13.53 31.23 2.56
CA GLY A 283 -13.00 29.94 2.12
C GLY A 283 -11.51 29.99 1.80
N ASN A 284 -10.86 28.83 1.72
CA ASN A 284 -9.39 28.71 1.68
C ASN A 284 -8.82 27.95 0.47
N CYS A 285 -9.63 27.60 -0.53
CA CYS A 285 -9.19 26.94 -1.78
C CYS A 285 -8.51 27.94 -2.74
N ASP A 286 -7.62 28.79 -2.21
CA ASP A 286 -6.91 29.85 -2.93
C ASP A 286 -5.39 29.64 -2.99
N LEU A 287 -4.93 28.45 -2.61
CA LEU A 287 -3.52 28.11 -2.52
C LEU A 287 -2.89 27.74 -3.86
N SER A 288 -3.69 27.28 -4.81
CA SER A 288 -3.28 26.98 -6.19
C SER A 288 -4.39 27.37 -7.17
N GLY A 289 -4.01 27.69 -8.41
CA GLY A 289 -4.97 27.86 -9.50
C GLY A 289 -5.70 26.56 -9.89
N MET A 290 -5.19 25.41 -9.42
CA MET A 290 -5.79 24.09 -9.61
C MET A 290 -6.75 23.69 -8.48
N SER A 291 -6.74 24.39 -7.34
CA SER A 291 -7.49 23.99 -6.14
C SER A 291 -9.01 24.01 -6.36
N ASP A 292 -9.55 25.02 -7.03
CA ASP A 292 -10.99 25.13 -7.27
C ASP A 292 -11.30 25.92 -8.57
N PRO A 293 -10.98 25.37 -9.75
CA PRO A 293 -11.14 26.06 -11.03
C PRO A 293 -12.59 26.34 -11.39
N HIS A 294 -13.55 25.75 -10.67
CA HIS A 294 -14.98 25.86 -10.92
C HIS A 294 -15.76 26.59 -9.82
N ASN A 295 -15.06 27.08 -8.77
CA ASN A 295 -15.63 27.76 -7.60
C ASN A 295 -16.67 26.91 -6.85
N GLU A 296 -16.47 25.60 -6.78
CA GLU A 296 -17.35 24.67 -6.07
C GLU A 296 -17.25 24.81 -4.54
N PHE A 297 -16.10 25.27 -4.04
CA PHE A 297 -15.79 25.43 -2.62
C PHE A 297 -15.81 26.89 -2.16
N SER A 298 -16.52 27.78 -2.86
CA SER A 298 -16.67 29.18 -2.47
C SER A 298 -17.24 29.32 -1.04
N GLY A 299 -16.55 30.05 -0.16
CA GLY A 299 -16.93 30.19 1.26
C GLY A 299 -16.68 28.94 2.12
N LYS A 300 -16.09 27.88 1.55
CA LYS A 300 -15.79 26.62 2.24
C LYS A 300 -14.28 26.48 2.46
N ASN A 301 -13.94 25.75 3.52
CA ASN A 301 -12.58 25.53 3.97
C ASN A 301 -12.30 24.04 4.00
N VAL A 302 -11.21 23.65 3.35
CA VAL A 302 -10.56 22.35 3.50
C VAL A 302 -9.43 22.54 4.50
N LEU A 303 -9.46 21.80 5.60
CA LEU A 303 -8.50 21.99 6.70
C LEU A 303 -7.08 21.63 6.22
N ILE A 304 -6.11 22.51 6.47
CA ILE A 304 -4.71 22.31 6.09
C ILE A 304 -3.78 22.99 7.09
N GLU A 305 -2.74 22.29 7.53
CA GLU A 305 -1.72 22.86 8.41
C GLU A 305 -0.62 23.55 7.62
N ARG A 306 -0.60 24.89 7.65
CA ARG A 306 0.43 25.69 6.95
C ARG A 306 1.72 25.90 7.75
N LYS A 307 1.68 25.66 9.05
CA LYS A 307 2.80 25.89 9.99
C LYS A 307 2.90 24.77 11.00
N PRO A 308 4.11 24.34 11.41
CA PRO A 308 4.27 23.28 12.40
C PRO A 308 3.50 23.59 13.68
N GLY A 309 2.87 22.57 14.28
CA GLY A 309 2.11 22.74 15.52
C GLY A 309 2.95 23.33 16.66
N SER A 310 4.25 23.03 16.72
CA SER A 310 5.18 23.63 17.69
C SER A 310 5.32 25.15 17.57
N LEU A 311 5.35 25.69 16.34
CA LEU A 311 5.36 27.14 16.13
C LEU A 311 4.02 27.77 16.51
N MET A 312 2.92 27.06 16.27
CA MET A 312 1.59 27.53 16.65
C MET A 312 1.40 27.52 18.17
N ALA A 313 1.84 26.46 18.86
CA ALA A 313 1.84 26.39 20.32
C ALA A 313 2.59 27.57 20.94
N SER A 314 3.79 27.86 20.43
CA SER A 314 4.60 29.02 20.83
C SER A 314 3.88 30.36 20.61
N LYS A 315 3.22 30.56 19.44
CA LYS A 315 2.42 31.76 19.14
C LYS A 315 1.34 32.03 20.21
N TYR A 316 0.75 30.98 20.77
CA TYR A 316 -0.29 31.09 21.80
C TYR A 316 0.24 31.00 23.23
N GLY A 317 1.57 30.94 23.43
CA GLY A 317 2.17 30.82 24.76
C GLY A 317 1.85 29.49 25.47
N LYS A 318 1.60 28.42 24.71
CA LYS A 318 1.24 27.09 25.22
C LYS A 318 2.37 26.11 25.02
N SER A 319 2.41 25.08 25.88
CA SER A 319 3.24 23.90 25.59
C SER A 319 2.69 23.16 24.37
N VAL A 320 3.55 22.38 23.69
CA VAL A 320 3.14 21.57 22.54
C VAL A 320 2.04 20.58 22.92
N ASP A 321 2.19 19.93 24.08
CA ASP A 321 1.23 18.96 24.62
C ASP A 321 -0.15 19.60 24.88
N GLU A 322 -0.19 20.71 25.63
CA GLU A 322 -1.42 21.45 25.91
C GLU A 322 -2.10 21.93 24.62
N TYR A 323 -1.32 22.42 23.65
CA TYR A 323 -1.83 22.91 22.39
C TYR A 323 -2.49 21.79 21.56
N TYR A 324 -1.85 20.62 21.47
CA TYR A 324 -2.44 19.48 20.78
C TYR A 324 -3.63 18.88 21.53
N GLY A 325 -3.65 18.96 22.87
CA GLY A 325 -4.83 18.66 23.69
C GLY A 325 -6.05 19.48 23.29
N ILE A 326 -5.89 20.81 23.25
CA ILE A 326 -6.96 21.73 22.82
C ILE A 326 -7.41 21.42 21.39
N LEU A 327 -6.47 21.17 20.47
CA LEU A 327 -6.82 20.81 19.09
C LEU A 327 -7.59 19.48 19.02
N GLY A 328 -7.20 18.48 19.82
CA GLY A 328 -7.92 17.20 19.92
C GLY A 328 -9.36 17.40 20.36
N GLU A 329 -9.60 18.19 21.40
CA GLU A 329 -10.96 18.55 21.85
C GLU A 329 -11.75 19.28 20.77
N CYS A 330 -11.12 20.19 20.02
CA CYS A 330 -11.77 20.89 18.92
C CYS A 330 -12.17 19.93 17.80
N ARG A 331 -11.26 19.04 17.41
CA ARG A 331 -11.54 18.02 16.38
C ARG A 331 -12.64 17.07 16.82
N GLN A 332 -12.69 16.66 18.09
CA GLN A 332 -13.78 15.84 18.61
C GLN A 332 -15.13 16.55 18.50
N LYS A 333 -15.22 17.82 18.91
CA LYS A 333 -16.46 18.60 18.77
C LYS A 333 -16.92 18.73 17.32
N LEU A 334 -15.97 18.98 16.40
CA LEU A 334 -16.27 19.03 14.97
C LEU A 334 -16.67 17.66 14.42
N PHE A 335 -16.05 16.58 14.88
CA PHE A 335 -16.43 15.22 14.52
C PHE A 335 -17.86 14.90 14.96
N ASP A 336 -18.27 15.30 16.17
CA ASP A 336 -19.61 15.09 16.69
C ASP A 336 -20.68 15.84 15.89
N VAL A 337 -20.34 17.05 15.40
CA VAL A 337 -21.19 17.82 14.48
C VAL A 337 -21.23 17.16 13.10
N ARG A 338 -20.06 16.80 12.55
CA ARG A 338 -19.93 16.19 11.23
C ARG A 338 -20.64 14.85 11.12
N SER A 339 -20.60 14.04 12.17
CA SER A 339 -21.25 12.72 12.24
C SER A 339 -22.77 12.77 12.08
N LYS A 340 -23.39 13.95 12.15
CA LYS A 340 -24.83 14.17 11.93
C LYS A 340 -25.15 14.60 10.49
N ARG A 341 -24.14 14.88 9.66
CA ARG A 341 -24.32 15.23 8.24
C ARG A 341 -24.63 13.97 7.42
N PRO A 342 -25.30 14.08 6.27
CA PRO A 342 -25.40 12.97 5.33
C PRO A 342 -24.01 12.46 4.97
N ARG A 343 -23.71 11.21 5.32
CA ARG A 343 -22.41 10.60 5.03
C ARG A 343 -22.25 10.33 3.53
N PRO A 344 -21.00 10.31 3.02
CA PRO A 344 -20.74 9.68 1.74
C PRO A 344 -21.17 8.22 1.77
N HIS A 345 -21.50 7.67 0.60
CA HIS A 345 -21.87 6.26 0.53
C HIS A 345 -20.66 5.39 0.83
N LEU A 346 -20.85 4.38 1.68
CA LEU A 346 -19.88 3.33 1.94
C LEU A 346 -20.06 2.23 0.88
N ASP A 347 -19.05 1.98 0.05
CA ASP A 347 -19.02 0.75 -0.77
C ASP A 347 -18.55 -0.41 0.12
N ASP A 348 -19.55 -1.09 0.70
CA ASP A 348 -19.42 -2.24 1.61
C ASP A 348 -18.95 -3.54 0.93
N LYS A 349 -18.43 -3.44 -0.29
CA LYS A 349 -17.77 -4.56 -0.96
C LYS A 349 -16.45 -4.88 -0.27
N VAL A 350 -16.21 -6.16 -0.01
CA VAL A 350 -14.88 -6.67 0.38
C VAL A 350 -14.17 -7.12 -0.88
N ILE A 351 -13.03 -6.52 -1.20
CA ILE A 351 -12.17 -6.90 -2.34
C ILE A 351 -10.90 -7.56 -1.80
N VAL A 352 -10.58 -8.77 -2.26
CA VAL A 352 -9.49 -9.57 -1.67
C VAL A 352 -8.14 -8.85 -1.78
N SER A 353 -7.79 -8.31 -2.96
CA SER A 353 -6.54 -7.57 -3.16
C SER A 353 -6.40 -6.41 -2.17
N TRP A 354 -7.40 -5.53 -2.08
CA TRP A 354 -7.35 -4.35 -1.21
C TRP A 354 -7.34 -4.72 0.28
N ASN A 355 -8.05 -5.78 0.65
CA ASN A 355 -7.99 -6.30 2.01
C ASN A 355 -6.59 -6.85 2.32
N GLY A 356 -5.90 -7.50 1.37
CA GLY A 356 -4.52 -7.93 1.56
C GLY A 356 -3.58 -6.79 1.97
N LEU A 357 -3.69 -5.63 1.33
CA LEU A 357 -2.90 -4.44 1.68
C LEU A 357 -3.22 -3.92 3.09
N ALA A 358 -4.50 -3.89 3.48
CA ALA A 358 -4.92 -3.45 4.80
C ALA A 358 -4.56 -4.44 5.91
N ILE A 359 -4.75 -5.75 5.68
CA ILE A 359 -4.39 -6.84 6.61
C ILE A 359 -2.89 -6.79 6.90
N SER A 360 -2.06 -6.58 5.87
CA SER A 360 -0.61 -6.37 6.02
C SER A 360 -0.32 -5.20 6.98
N ALA A 361 -0.98 -4.05 6.81
CA ALA A 361 -0.78 -2.88 7.68
C ALA A 361 -1.15 -3.16 9.14
N PHE A 362 -2.29 -3.80 9.39
CA PHE A 362 -2.71 -4.19 10.74
C PHE A 362 -1.76 -5.21 11.38
N ALA A 363 -1.35 -6.25 10.64
CA ALA A 363 -0.39 -7.24 11.12
C ALA A 363 0.94 -6.58 11.50
N ARG A 364 1.46 -5.71 10.64
CA ARG A 364 2.72 -4.99 10.86
C ARG A 364 2.65 -4.03 12.05
N ALA A 365 1.55 -3.28 12.17
CA ALA A 365 1.30 -2.37 13.27
C ALA A 365 1.35 -3.06 14.65
N SER A 366 0.91 -4.31 14.73
CA SER A 366 0.85 -5.06 16.00
C SER A 366 2.19 -5.21 16.73
N GLN A 367 3.31 -5.31 16.00
CA GLN A 367 4.65 -5.41 16.61
C GLN A 367 5.44 -4.11 16.52
N ILE A 368 5.28 -3.35 15.43
CA ILE A 368 5.99 -2.07 15.25
C ILE A 368 5.55 -1.07 16.33
N LEU A 369 4.24 -0.91 16.53
CA LEU A 369 3.70 0.06 17.48
C LEU A 369 3.82 -0.41 18.94
N LYS A 370 4.03 -1.71 19.18
CA LYS A 370 4.36 -2.26 20.50
C LYS A 370 5.74 -1.81 20.97
N SER A 371 6.66 -1.50 20.06
CA SER A 371 8.01 -1.00 20.40
C SER A 371 8.03 0.49 20.77
N GLY A 372 6.89 1.18 20.74
CA GLY A 372 6.81 2.60 21.05
C GLY A 372 6.99 2.95 22.53
N PRO A 373 7.24 4.23 22.85
CA PRO A 373 7.41 4.67 24.22
C PRO A 373 6.17 4.37 25.09
N PRO A 374 6.34 3.85 26.32
CA PRO A 374 5.21 3.66 27.21
C PRO A 374 4.59 5.02 27.58
N GLY A 375 3.25 5.09 27.55
CA GLY A 375 2.51 6.30 27.92
C GLY A 375 2.45 7.37 26.84
N THR A 376 2.70 7.04 25.56
CA THR A 376 2.39 7.94 24.43
C THR A 376 0.96 8.45 24.56
N LYS A 377 0.81 9.78 24.59
CA LYS A 377 -0.50 10.43 24.64
C LYS A 377 -1.06 10.58 23.23
N PHE A 378 -2.33 10.22 23.07
CA PHE A 378 -3.04 10.42 21.82
C PHE A 378 -4.06 11.54 21.96
N TYR A 379 -4.20 12.29 20.88
CA TYR A 379 -5.20 13.33 20.75
C TYR A 379 -6.07 12.97 19.55
N PHE A 380 -7.39 13.02 19.74
CA PHE A 380 -8.38 12.75 18.69
C PHE A 380 -7.98 13.45 17.37
N PRO A 381 -8.11 12.81 16.17
CA PRO A 381 -8.83 11.55 15.88
C PRO A 381 -8.14 10.26 16.29
N VAL A 382 -6.86 10.31 16.69
CA VAL A 382 -6.16 9.11 17.19
C VAL A 382 -6.74 8.72 18.54
N ALA A 383 -7.38 7.56 18.60
CA ALA A 383 -7.84 6.96 19.85
C ALA A 383 -6.73 6.09 20.47
N GLY A 384 -6.01 5.37 19.61
CA GLY A 384 -5.05 4.35 20.02
C GLY A 384 -5.74 3.11 20.60
N CYS A 385 -5.01 2.00 20.61
CA CYS A 385 -5.46 0.75 21.23
C CYS A 385 -4.26 -0.08 21.67
N ASP A 386 -4.52 -1.21 22.33
CA ASP A 386 -3.46 -2.18 22.56
C ASP A 386 -2.99 -2.73 21.19
N PRO A 387 -1.68 -2.76 20.90
CA PRO A 387 -1.16 -3.31 19.64
C PRO A 387 -1.64 -4.72 19.32
N VAL A 388 -2.02 -5.54 20.32
CA VAL A 388 -2.61 -6.87 20.08
C VAL A 388 -3.93 -6.80 19.30
N GLU A 389 -4.70 -5.73 19.46
CA GLU A 389 -5.97 -5.54 18.76
C GLU A 389 -5.76 -5.37 17.25
N TYR A 390 -4.64 -4.79 16.82
CA TYR A 390 -4.32 -4.72 15.38
C TYR A 390 -4.14 -6.11 14.78
N LEU A 391 -3.45 -7.02 15.49
CA LEU A 391 -3.31 -8.40 15.02
C LEU A 391 -4.67 -9.11 14.95
N GLN A 392 -5.53 -8.91 15.95
CA GLN A 392 -6.88 -9.50 15.96
C GLN A 392 -7.73 -9.03 14.77
N VAL A 393 -7.65 -7.74 14.41
CA VAL A 393 -8.31 -7.20 13.21
C VAL A 393 -7.80 -7.88 11.95
N ALA A 394 -6.47 -7.98 11.79
CA ALA A 394 -5.85 -8.63 10.64
C ALA A 394 -6.26 -10.11 10.51
N GLU A 395 -6.24 -10.86 11.60
CA GLU A 395 -6.62 -12.28 11.63
C GLU A 395 -8.10 -12.49 11.34
N LYS A 396 -8.97 -11.62 11.87
CA LYS A 396 -10.41 -11.69 11.63
C LYS A 396 -10.74 -11.44 10.15
N ALA A 397 -10.11 -10.45 9.54
CA ALA A 397 -10.30 -10.16 8.11
C ALA A 397 -9.75 -11.27 7.20
N ALA A 398 -8.58 -11.84 7.52
CA ALA A 398 -8.05 -12.98 6.79
C ALA A 398 -8.95 -14.22 6.91
N ASN A 399 -9.50 -14.49 8.09
CA ASN A 399 -10.48 -15.55 8.30
C ASN A 399 -11.79 -15.31 7.54
N PHE A 400 -12.29 -14.06 7.51
CA PHE A 400 -13.47 -13.72 6.70
C PHE A 400 -13.24 -14.06 5.22
N ILE A 401 -12.09 -13.70 4.66
CA ILE A 401 -11.73 -14.06 3.28
C ILE A 401 -11.67 -15.58 3.11
N LYS A 402 -11.03 -16.29 4.05
CA LYS A 402 -10.90 -17.75 4.01
C LYS A 402 -12.26 -18.46 4.05
N GLU A 403 -13.22 -17.93 4.81
CA GLU A 403 -14.52 -18.55 4.97
C GLU A 403 -15.51 -18.17 3.86
N LYS A 404 -15.46 -16.94 3.37
CA LYS A 404 -16.48 -16.38 2.45
C LYS A 404 -16.02 -16.29 1.01
N LEU A 405 -14.72 -16.24 0.75
CA LEU A 405 -14.14 -15.95 -0.56
C LEU A 405 -13.16 -17.02 -1.05
N TYR A 406 -12.80 -17.99 -0.21
CA TYR A 406 -11.98 -19.14 -0.62
C TYR A 406 -12.85 -20.40 -0.73
N ASP A 407 -12.90 -20.97 -1.91
CA ASP A 407 -13.60 -22.24 -2.15
C ASP A 407 -12.67 -23.41 -1.80
N ALA A 408 -12.95 -24.10 -0.69
CA ALA A 408 -12.10 -25.19 -0.21
C ALA A 408 -12.05 -26.43 -1.14
N SER A 409 -13.00 -26.57 -2.08
CA SER A 409 -13.04 -27.71 -3.00
C SER A 409 -12.13 -27.52 -4.21
N SER A 410 -12.14 -26.32 -4.77
CA SER A 410 -11.32 -25.91 -5.91
C SER A 410 -10.01 -25.24 -5.51
N LYS A 411 -9.89 -24.83 -4.24
CA LYS A 411 -8.80 -24.03 -3.68
C LYS A 411 -8.64 -22.67 -4.35
N ARG A 412 -9.72 -22.12 -4.91
CA ARG A 412 -9.70 -20.85 -5.64
C ARG A 412 -10.36 -19.73 -4.86
N LEU A 413 -9.88 -18.51 -5.09
CA LEU A 413 -10.47 -17.30 -4.54
C LEU A 413 -11.57 -16.77 -5.47
N HIS A 414 -12.58 -16.16 -4.86
CA HIS A 414 -13.49 -15.22 -5.48
C HIS A 414 -12.94 -13.80 -5.30
N HIS A 415 -13.12 -12.93 -6.30
CA HIS A 415 -12.54 -11.58 -6.27
C HIS A 415 -13.10 -10.70 -5.14
N SER A 416 -14.41 -10.77 -4.89
CA SER A 416 -15.06 -9.86 -3.95
C SER A 416 -16.32 -10.44 -3.31
N TYR A 417 -16.72 -9.87 -2.18
CA TYR A 417 -17.94 -10.21 -1.44
C TYR A 417 -18.83 -8.99 -1.30
N ARG A 418 -20.13 -9.15 -1.60
CA ARG A 418 -21.19 -8.20 -1.22
C ARG A 418 -22.52 -8.95 -1.20
N ASN A 419 -23.06 -9.23 -0.02
CA ASN A 419 -24.21 -10.14 0.18
C ASN A 419 -23.99 -11.55 -0.41
N GLY A 420 -22.73 -12.01 -0.45
CA GLY A 420 -22.31 -13.27 -1.07
C GLY A 420 -21.05 -13.10 -1.94
N PRO A 421 -20.30 -14.18 -2.20
CA PRO A 421 -19.15 -14.14 -3.09
C PRO A 421 -19.57 -13.78 -4.53
N ALA A 422 -18.79 -12.92 -5.17
CA ALA A 422 -18.98 -12.55 -6.56
C ALA A 422 -18.76 -13.75 -7.49
N LYS A 423 -19.41 -13.72 -8.66
CA LYS A 423 -19.19 -14.72 -9.71
C LYS A 423 -17.81 -14.62 -10.37
N ALA A 424 -17.16 -13.46 -10.26
CA ALA A 424 -15.84 -13.25 -10.82
C ALA A 424 -14.80 -14.09 -10.04
N PRO A 425 -13.93 -14.85 -10.75
CA PRO A 425 -12.82 -15.53 -10.09
C PRO A 425 -11.83 -14.49 -9.55
N GLY A 426 -10.97 -14.90 -8.62
CA GLY A 426 -9.83 -14.09 -8.21
C GLY A 426 -8.89 -13.77 -9.38
N PHE A 427 -8.33 -12.57 -9.34
CA PHE A 427 -7.29 -12.09 -10.25
C PHE A 427 -5.91 -12.23 -9.61
N LEU A 428 -4.84 -12.04 -10.38
CA LEU A 428 -3.47 -12.12 -9.86
C LEU A 428 -3.27 -11.28 -8.59
N ASP A 429 -3.79 -10.05 -8.57
CA ASP A 429 -3.62 -9.12 -7.45
C ASP A 429 -4.29 -9.63 -6.17
N ASP A 430 -5.44 -10.33 -6.28
CA ASP A 430 -6.13 -10.93 -5.14
C ASP A 430 -5.23 -11.98 -4.45
N TYR A 431 -4.53 -12.79 -5.24
CA TYR A 431 -3.61 -13.79 -4.72
C TYR A 431 -2.32 -13.12 -4.20
N ALA A 432 -1.68 -12.27 -5.00
CA ALA A 432 -0.38 -11.70 -4.67
C ALA A 432 -0.45 -10.85 -3.40
N PHE A 433 -1.50 -10.04 -3.21
CA PHE A 433 -1.59 -9.17 -2.05
C PHE A 433 -2.03 -9.94 -0.80
N LEU A 434 -2.91 -10.94 -0.95
CA LEU A 434 -3.30 -11.80 0.17
C LEU A 434 -2.13 -12.67 0.63
N ILE A 435 -1.34 -13.25 -0.28
CA ILE A 435 -0.12 -14.00 0.08
C ILE A 435 0.84 -13.11 0.86
N ASN A 436 1.07 -11.87 0.42
CA ASN A 436 1.91 -10.93 1.18
C ASN A 436 1.37 -10.68 2.60
N ALA A 437 0.05 -10.48 2.72
CA ALA A 437 -0.62 -10.26 3.99
C ALA A 437 -0.54 -11.48 4.93
N LEU A 438 -0.64 -12.69 4.38
CA LEU A 438 -0.52 -13.95 5.13
C LEU A 438 0.91 -14.20 5.61
N LEU A 439 1.90 -13.84 4.79
CA LEU A 439 3.29 -13.84 5.23
C LEU A 439 3.52 -12.82 6.36
N ASP A 440 2.92 -11.63 6.29
CA ASP A 440 2.98 -10.65 7.39
C ASP A 440 2.26 -11.15 8.66
N LEU A 441 1.08 -11.75 8.53
CA LEU A 441 0.37 -12.39 9.65
C LEU A 441 1.21 -13.48 10.32
N TYR A 442 1.93 -14.28 9.52
CA TYR A 442 2.85 -15.27 10.04
C TYR A 442 4.07 -14.63 10.74
N GLU A 443 4.75 -13.68 10.09
CA GLU A 443 5.97 -13.09 10.64
C GLU A 443 5.71 -12.26 11.90
N TYR A 444 4.59 -11.53 11.95
CA TYR A 444 4.21 -10.66 13.07
C TYR A 444 3.35 -11.34 14.14
N GLY A 445 2.53 -12.33 13.77
CA GLY A 445 1.61 -13.04 14.68
C GLY A 445 2.05 -14.46 15.06
N GLY A 446 2.89 -15.10 14.25
CA GLY A 446 3.55 -16.36 14.58
C GLY A 446 2.73 -17.64 14.37
N LYS A 447 1.45 -17.55 13.94
CA LYS A 447 0.63 -18.75 13.69
C LYS A 447 0.99 -19.40 12.36
N ILE A 448 1.38 -20.66 12.40
CA ILE A 448 1.87 -21.41 11.23
C ILE A 448 0.80 -21.62 10.15
N GLU A 449 -0.48 -21.59 10.52
CA GLU A 449 -1.60 -21.73 9.58
C GLU A 449 -1.61 -20.66 8.48
N TRP A 450 -1.14 -19.44 8.80
CA TRP A 450 -1.04 -18.36 7.83
C TRP A 450 0.06 -18.62 6.80
N LEU A 451 1.21 -19.14 7.22
CA LEU A 451 2.28 -19.56 6.31
C LEU A 451 1.82 -20.72 5.42
N LEU A 452 1.13 -21.71 5.99
CA LEU A 452 0.60 -22.84 5.24
C LEU A 452 -0.38 -22.39 4.15
N TRP A 453 -1.27 -21.46 4.48
CA TRP A 453 -2.23 -20.94 3.50
C TRP A 453 -1.56 -20.06 2.46
N ALA A 454 -0.56 -19.25 2.83
CA ALA A 454 0.24 -18.47 1.87
C ALA A 454 0.92 -19.37 0.83
N VAL A 455 1.50 -20.50 1.26
CA VAL A 455 2.13 -21.48 0.36
C VAL A 455 1.09 -22.15 -0.54
N GLU A 456 -0.07 -22.54 0.01
CA GLU A 456 -1.16 -23.12 -0.80
C GLU A 456 -1.62 -22.14 -1.88
N LEU A 457 -1.86 -20.88 -1.53
CA LEU A 457 -2.26 -19.85 -2.49
C LEU A 457 -1.16 -19.53 -3.50
N GLN A 458 0.12 -19.57 -3.13
CA GLN A 458 1.23 -19.39 -4.08
C GLN A 458 1.25 -20.50 -5.13
N VAL A 459 1.02 -21.76 -4.73
CA VAL A 459 0.92 -22.88 -5.68
C VAL A 459 -0.24 -22.67 -6.64
N ILE A 460 -1.41 -22.27 -6.14
CA ILE A 460 -2.58 -21.99 -6.99
C ILE A 460 -2.32 -20.77 -7.89
N GLN A 461 -1.65 -19.74 -7.41
CA GLN A 461 -1.26 -18.57 -8.21
C GLN A 461 -0.38 -18.99 -9.39
N ASP A 462 0.61 -19.86 -9.15
CA ASP A 462 1.49 -20.41 -10.18
C ASP A 462 0.74 -21.27 -11.19
N GLU A 463 -0.26 -22.03 -10.74
CA GLU A 463 -1.10 -22.84 -11.64
C GLU A 463 -1.98 -22.00 -12.56
N LEU A 464 -2.58 -20.93 -12.03
CA LEU A 464 -3.57 -20.12 -12.75
C LEU A 464 -2.94 -19.06 -13.66
N PHE A 465 -1.88 -18.41 -13.18
CA PHE A 465 -1.44 -17.13 -13.73
C PHE A 465 -0.03 -17.18 -14.32
N LEU A 466 0.86 -18.07 -13.86
CA LEU A 466 2.24 -18.11 -14.34
C LEU A 466 2.29 -18.55 -15.81
N ASP A 467 2.90 -17.74 -16.66
CA ASP A 467 3.24 -18.12 -18.01
C ASP A 467 4.46 -19.04 -17.98
N LYS A 468 4.23 -20.35 -17.91
CA LYS A 468 5.29 -21.37 -17.83
C LYS A 468 6.24 -21.37 -19.03
N GLN A 469 5.84 -20.79 -20.17
CA GLN A 469 6.69 -20.68 -21.36
C GLN A 469 7.38 -19.33 -21.44
N GLY A 470 6.66 -18.25 -21.17
CA GLY A 470 7.12 -16.88 -21.39
C GLY A 470 7.57 -16.13 -20.14
N GLY A 471 7.39 -16.66 -18.93
CA GLY A 471 7.70 -16.01 -17.66
C GLY A 471 6.65 -14.98 -17.22
N GLY A 472 6.69 -14.56 -15.95
CA GLY A 472 5.74 -13.61 -15.37
C GLY A 472 4.31 -14.14 -15.27
N TYR A 473 3.44 -13.34 -14.65
CA TYR A 473 2.05 -13.74 -14.37
C TYR A 473 1.06 -12.92 -15.19
N PHE A 474 0.09 -13.61 -15.79
CA PHE A 474 -1.08 -12.97 -16.37
C PHE A 474 -2.03 -12.50 -15.26
N ASN A 475 -2.76 -11.41 -15.51
CA ASN A 475 -3.75 -10.88 -14.57
C ASN A 475 -5.00 -11.77 -14.37
N THR A 476 -5.33 -12.61 -15.35
CA THR A 476 -6.52 -13.47 -15.34
C THR A 476 -6.17 -14.95 -15.56
N PRO A 477 -7.01 -15.91 -15.13
CA PRO A 477 -6.77 -17.34 -15.35
C PRO A 477 -6.79 -17.76 -16.83
N GLY A 478 -7.37 -16.93 -17.71
CA GLY A 478 -7.51 -17.22 -19.14
C GLY A 478 -8.69 -18.13 -19.49
N GLU A 479 -9.59 -18.38 -18.53
CA GLU A 479 -10.78 -19.22 -18.70
C GLU A 479 -11.98 -18.43 -19.27
N ASP A 480 -11.98 -17.10 -19.16
CA ASP A 480 -13.05 -16.23 -19.66
C ASP A 480 -12.84 -15.89 -21.16
N PRO A 481 -13.69 -16.40 -22.07
CA PRO A 481 -13.55 -16.14 -23.51
C PRO A 481 -13.88 -14.70 -23.90
N SER A 482 -14.47 -13.90 -22.99
CA SER A 482 -14.74 -12.48 -23.21
C SER A 482 -13.48 -11.61 -23.07
N VAL A 483 -12.44 -12.12 -22.42
CA VAL A 483 -11.14 -11.45 -22.27
C VAL A 483 -10.32 -11.64 -23.53
N LEU A 484 -10.29 -10.62 -24.39
CA LEU A 484 -9.63 -10.68 -25.71
C LEU A 484 -8.09 -10.79 -25.65
N LEU A 485 -7.50 -10.25 -24.58
CA LEU A 485 -6.06 -10.18 -24.35
C LEU A 485 -5.78 -10.43 -22.87
N ARG A 486 -4.93 -11.41 -22.58
CA ARG A 486 -4.36 -11.59 -21.25
C ARG A 486 -3.13 -10.70 -21.14
N VAL A 487 -3.06 -9.90 -20.09
CA VAL A 487 -1.98 -8.93 -19.88
C VAL A 487 -1.17 -9.37 -18.67
N LYS A 488 0.15 -9.21 -18.75
CA LYS A 488 1.03 -9.27 -17.58
C LYS A 488 1.21 -7.84 -17.10
N GLU A 489 0.37 -7.42 -16.15
CA GLU A 489 0.40 -6.06 -15.62
C GLU A 489 1.68 -5.85 -14.81
N ASP A 490 2.37 -4.74 -15.07
CA ASP A 490 3.68 -4.41 -14.51
C ASP A 490 3.72 -3.04 -13.83
N TYR A 491 2.68 -2.23 -14.00
CA TYR A 491 2.65 -0.86 -13.50
C TYR A 491 2.38 -0.78 -11.99
N ASP A 492 3.38 -0.36 -11.23
CA ASP A 492 3.23 0.01 -9.81
C ASP A 492 2.75 1.47 -9.73
N GLY A 493 1.43 1.66 -9.67
CA GLY A 493 0.75 2.95 -9.70
C GLY A 493 0.16 3.36 -8.36
N ALA A 494 -1.16 3.54 -8.33
CA ALA A 494 -1.92 3.72 -7.09
C ALA A 494 -1.96 2.43 -6.25
N GLU A 495 -1.94 1.29 -6.94
CA GLU A 495 -1.74 -0.04 -6.38
C GLU A 495 -0.42 -0.59 -6.94
N PRO A 496 0.32 -1.42 -6.18
CA PRO A 496 1.44 -2.16 -6.77
C PRO A 496 0.92 -3.15 -7.81
N SER A 497 1.73 -3.59 -8.76
CA SER A 497 1.32 -4.65 -9.67
C SER A 497 1.36 -6.01 -8.98
N GLY A 498 0.46 -6.92 -9.37
CA GLY A 498 0.51 -8.31 -8.92
C GLY A 498 1.82 -9.01 -9.25
N ASN A 499 2.49 -8.66 -10.36
CA ASN A 499 3.81 -9.21 -10.70
C ASN A 499 4.91 -8.74 -9.74
N SER A 500 4.94 -7.45 -9.39
CA SER A 500 5.88 -6.92 -8.39
C SER A 500 5.70 -7.61 -7.04
N MET A 501 4.45 -7.72 -6.57
CA MET A 501 4.15 -8.36 -5.29
C MET A 501 4.42 -9.87 -5.30
N ALA A 502 4.12 -10.57 -6.40
CA ALA A 502 4.44 -11.99 -6.55
C ALA A 502 5.97 -12.24 -6.49
N ALA A 503 6.76 -11.38 -7.13
CA ALA A 503 8.22 -11.46 -7.06
C ALA A 503 8.72 -11.30 -5.61
N ILE A 504 8.23 -10.30 -4.88
CA ILE A 504 8.58 -10.09 -3.46
C ILE A 504 8.17 -11.29 -2.60
N ASN A 505 6.95 -11.80 -2.78
CA ASN A 505 6.46 -12.96 -2.02
C ASN A 505 7.33 -14.19 -2.23
N MET A 506 7.70 -14.50 -3.48
CA MET A 506 8.57 -15.62 -3.78
C MET A 506 9.99 -15.43 -3.21
N VAL A 507 10.53 -14.21 -3.21
CA VAL A 507 11.81 -13.92 -2.54
C VAL A 507 11.69 -14.15 -1.02
N ARG A 508 10.59 -13.72 -0.38
CA ARG A 508 10.32 -14.00 1.05
C ARG A 508 10.20 -15.50 1.31
N LEU A 509 9.40 -16.22 0.53
CA LEU A 509 9.23 -17.68 0.64
C LEU A 509 10.56 -18.42 0.44
N SER A 510 11.39 -18.01 -0.52
CA SER A 510 12.70 -18.63 -0.75
C SER A 510 13.61 -18.61 0.48
N SER A 511 13.44 -17.60 1.34
CA SER A 511 14.20 -17.48 2.58
C SER A 511 13.61 -18.24 3.77
N ILE A 512 12.46 -18.90 3.62
CA ILE A 512 11.81 -19.67 4.70
C ILE A 512 12.10 -21.16 4.54
N PHE A 513 12.07 -21.66 3.31
CA PHE A 513 12.16 -23.08 3.01
C PHE A 513 13.60 -23.56 2.78
N ASP A 514 13.76 -24.89 2.70
CA ASP A 514 15.01 -25.55 2.35
C ASP A 514 15.54 -25.14 0.96
N ALA A 515 16.76 -25.59 0.65
CA ALA A 515 17.44 -25.23 -0.59
C ALA A 515 16.65 -25.64 -1.85
N ALA A 516 15.96 -26.78 -1.84
CA ALA A 516 15.24 -27.27 -3.01
C ALA A 516 14.02 -26.39 -3.33
N LYS A 517 13.19 -26.08 -2.34
CA LYS A 517 12.05 -25.16 -2.53
C LYS A 517 12.50 -23.73 -2.76
N SER A 518 13.54 -23.28 -2.05
CA SER A 518 14.15 -21.96 -2.23
C SER A 518 14.53 -21.73 -3.69
N GLU A 519 15.21 -22.69 -4.31
CA GLU A 519 15.66 -22.58 -5.70
C GLU A 519 14.49 -22.47 -6.68
N GLY A 520 13.41 -23.22 -6.44
CA GLY A 520 12.19 -23.13 -7.25
C GLY A 520 11.58 -21.73 -7.24
N TYR A 521 11.47 -21.11 -6.07
CA TYR A 521 10.97 -19.74 -5.96
C TYR A 521 11.89 -18.73 -6.61
N LYS A 522 13.21 -18.80 -6.37
CA LYS A 522 14.19 -17.89 -6.98
C LYS A 522 14.16 -17.95 -8.50
N ARG A 523 14.11 -19.15 -9.07
CA ARG A 523 13.99 -19.36 -10.51
C ARG A 523 12.72 -18.73 -11.10
N ASN A 524 11.59 -18.85 -10.42
CA ASN A 524 10.35 -18.20 -10.88
C ASN A 524 10.47 -16.67 -10.85
N VAL A 525 11.16 -16.10 -9.86
CA VAL A 525 11.45 -14.65 -9.80
C VAL A 525 12.38 -14.24 -10.96
N GLU A 526 13.46 -14.98 -11.21
CA GLU A 526 14.39 -14.72 -12.33
C GLU A 526 13.64 -14.70 -13.68
N HIS A 527 12.80 -15.71 -13.91
CA HIS A 527 11.98 -15.79 -15.11
C HIS A 527 10.98 -14.64 -15.23
N LEU A 528 10.38 -14.19 -14.12
CA LEU A 528 9.49 -13.03 -14.09
C LEU A 528 10.26 -11.76 -14.46
N LEU A 529 11.40 -11.51 -13.82
CA LEU A 529 12.22 -10.32 -14.06
C LEU A 529 12.74 -10.27 -15.50
N ALA A 530 13.07 -11.41 -16.10
CA ALA A 530 13.49 -11.49 -17.50
C ALA A 530 12.40 -11.01 -18.48
N VAL A 531 11.11 -11.16 -18.15
CA VAL A 531 10.01 -10.62 -18.99
C VAL A 531 10.01 -9.11 -19.01
N PHE A 532 10.30 -8.50 -17.86
CA PHE A 532 10.21 -7.06 -17.66
C PHE A 532 11.58 -6.38 -17.77
N GLU A 533 12.63 -7.07 -18.18
CA GLU A 533 14.01 -6.54 -18.21
C GLU A 533 14.11 -5.23 -19.01
N THR A 534 13.51 -5.17 -20.20
CA THR A 534 13.48 -3.95 -21.01
C THR A 534 12.71 -2.83 -20.31
N ARG A 535 11.61 -3.15 -19.63
CA ARG A 535 10.82 -2.18 -18.86
C ARG A 535 11.56 -1.66 -17.64
N LEU A 536 12.25 -2.52 -16.90
CA LEU A 536 13.09 -2.16 -15.76
C LEU A 536 14.22 -1.20 -16.20
N LYS A 537 14.89 -1.50 -17.33
CA LYS A 537 15.95 -0.66 -17.91
C LYS A 537 15.45 0.70 -18.39
N GLU A 538 14.38 0.72 -19.19
CA GLU A 538 13.96 1.94 -19.88
C GLU A 538 13.03 2.81 -19.01
N LEU A 539 12.17 2.18 -18.21
CA LEU A 539 11.05 2.81 -17.50
C LEU A 539 10.91 2.32 -16.04
N GLY A 540 12.01 2.04 -15.33
CA GLY A 540 11.96 1.54 -13.94
C GLY A 540 11.12 2.37 -12.94
N ILE A 541 10.90 3.67 -13.19
CA ILE A 541 9.98 4.53 -12.39
C ILE A 541 8.51 4.06 -12.44
N ALA A 542 8.13 3.24 -13.43
CA ALA A 542 6.83 2.61 -13.53
C ALA A 542 6.74 1.28 -12.75
N LEU A 543 7.88 0.75 -12.26
CA LEU A 543 7.98 -0.53 -11.55
C LEU A 543 8.80 -0.46 -10.23
N PRO A 544 8.63 0.56 -9.35
CA PRO A 544 9.36 0.69 -8.09
C PRO A 544 9.56 -0.61 -7.29
N LEU A 545 8.49 -1.38 -7.05
CA LEU A 545 8.56 -2.57 -6.22
C LEU A 545 9.20 -3.75 -6.97
N MET A 546 9.06 -3.81 -8.29
CA MET A 546 9.79 -4.80 -9.09
C MET A 546 11.29 -4.53 -9.11
N CYS A 547 11.71 -3.26 -9.14
CA CYS A 547 13.13 -2.89 -8.95
C CYS A 547 13.64 -3.38 -7.58
N CYS A 548 12.87 -3.19 -6.51
CA CYS A 548 13.21 -3.74 -5.21
C CYS A 548 13.33 -5.27 -5.26
N ALA A 549 12.35 -5.98 -5.83
CA ALA A 549 12.37 -7.43 -5.93
C ALA A 549 13.61 -7.96 -6.68
N ALA A 550 14.03 -7.25 -7.74
CA ALA A 550 15.23 -7.58 -8.49
C ALA A 550 16.49 -7.48 -7.62
N ASP A 551 16.66 -6.41 -6.85
CA ASP A 551 17.80 -6.27 -5.93
C ASP A 551 17.72 -7.29 -4.77
N MET A 552 16.52 -7.53 -4.21
CA MET A 552 16.33 -8.52 -3.14
C MET A 552 16.75 -9.94 -3.56
N LEU A 553 16.55 -10.30 -4.82
CA LEU A 553 16.95 -11.61 -5.38
C LEU A 553 18.47 -11.78 -5.41
N THR A 554 19.23 -10.71 -5.64
CA THR A 554 20.70 -10.78 -5.75
C THR A 554 21.41 -10.75 -4.40
N VAL A 555 20.71 -10.40 -3.31
CA VAL A 555 21.26 -10.48 -1.96
C VAL A 555 21.62 -11.94 -1.65
N PRO A 556 22.89 -12.27 -1.31
CA PRO A 556 23.36 -13.65 -1.16
C PRO A 556 22.49 -14.50 -0.21
N SER A 557 21.96 -13.87 0.83
CA SER A 557 20.92 -14.44 1.68
C SER A 557 20.15 -13.34 2.42
N ARG A 558 18.82 -13.48 2.51
CA ARG A 558 18.02 -12.70 3.45
C ARG A 558 18.43 -13.02 4.89
N LYS A 559 18.36 -12.02 5.77
CA LYS A 559 18.61 -12.17 7.19
C LYS A 559 17.46 -12.92 7.83
N GLN A 560 17.72 -14.09 8.38
CA GLN A 560 16.74 -14.88 9.12
C GLN A 560 16.86 -14.57 10.61
N VAL A 561 15.74 -14.22 11.26
CA VAL A 561 15.63 -14.09 12.71
C VAL A 561 14.72 -15.21 13.20
N VAL A 562 15.31 -16.25 13.79
CA VAL A 562 14.58 -17.43 14.28
C VAL A 562 14.36 -17.29 15.78
N LEU A 563 13.10 -17.10 16.17
CA LEU A 563 12.65 -16.94 17.55
C LEU A 563 12.08 -18.27 18.06
N VAL A 564 12.74 -18.85 19.06
CA VAL A 564 12.39 -20.13 19.69
C VAL A 564 11.89 -19.87 21.10
N GLY A 565 10.69 -20.34 21.45
CA GLY A 565 10.16 -20.22 22.81
C GLY A 565 8.65 -20.39 22.90
N ASN A 566 8.12 -20.16 24.09
CA ASN A 566 6.67 -20.21 24.31
C ASN A 566 6.03 -18.94 23.76
N LYS A 567 5.28 -19.07 22.66
CA LYS A 567 4.65 -17.94 21.96
C LYS A 567 3.66 -17.16 22.82
N ALA A 568 3.09 -17.77 23.85
CA ALA A 568 2.17 -17.09 24.77
C ALA A 568 2.88 -16.28 25.87
N SER A 569 4.20 -16.43 26.05
CA SER A 569 4.93 -15.72 27.09
C SER A 569 5.18 -14.25 26.71
N PRO A 570 5.06 -13.30 27.67
CA PRO A 570 5.41 -11.89 27.43
C PRO A 570 6.84 -11.71 26.93
N GLU A 571 7.80 -12.47 27.45
CA GLU A 571 9.20 -12.40 27.06
C GLU A 571 9.41 -12.78 25.59
N PHE A 572 8.67 -13.77 25.08
CA PHE A 572 8.70 -14.11 23.66
C PHE A 572 8.08 -13.01 22.82
N GLN A 573 6.93 -12.48 23.22
CA GLN A 573 6.28 -11.38 22.51
C GLN A 573 7.14 -10.10 22.49
N ASP A 574 7.99 -9.87 23.50
CA ASP A 574 8.93 -8.76 23.52
C ASP A 574 10.15 -9.01 22.62
N MET A 575 10.57 -10.28 22.48
CA MET A 575 11.57 -10.69 21.49
C MET A 575 11.05 -10.53 20.05
N VAL A 576 9.78 -10.86 19.79
CA VAL A 576 9.13 -10.62 18.49
C VAL A 576 9.13 -9.12 18.18
N ALA A 577 8.66 -8.28 19.10
CA ALA A 577 8.68 -6.82 18.92
C ALA A 577 10.10 -6.29 18.65
N ALA A 578 11.12 -6.79 19.37
CA ALA A 578 12.52 -6.43 19.13
C ALA A 578 13.05 -6.86 17.76
N ALA A 579 12.54 -7.95 17.18
CA ALA A 579 12.89 -8.36 15.82
C ALA A 579 12.45 -7.34 14.76
N PHE A 580 11.40 -6.56 15.04
CA PHE A 580 10.83 -5.55 14.15
C PHE A 580 11.19 -4.10 14.52
N SER A 581 12.05 -3.87 15.51
CA SER A 581 12.43 -2.52 15.94
C SER A 581 13.50 -1.86 15.06
N SER A 582 13.86 -2.47 13.93
CA SER A 582 14.74 -1.90 12.92
C SER A 582 14.21 -2.18 11.53
N TYR A 583 14.39 -1.23 10.62
CA TYR A 583 13.94 -1.38 9.24
C TYR A 583 14.96 -2.19 8.45
N ASP A 584 14.53 -3.36 7.99
CA ASP A 584 15.31 -4.24 7.13
C ASP A 584 14.36 -4.96 6.15
N PRO A 585 14.27 -4.50 4.89
CA PRO A 585 13.39 -5.10 3.89
C PRO A 585 13.90 -6.47 3.43
N ASN A 586 15.12 -6.87 3.80
CA ASN A 586 15.74 -8.16 3.50
C ASN A 586 15.75 -9.12 4.70
N ARG A 587 14.85 -8.90 5.67
CA ARG A 587 14.67 -9.76 6.85
C ARG A 587 13.48 -10.70 6.71
N THR A 588 13.62 -11.88 7.32
CA THR A 588 12.57 -12.87 7.55
C THR A 588 12.55 -13.23 9.02
N VAL A 589 11.39 -13.17 9.67
CA VAL A 589 11.21 -13.58 11.06
C VAL A 589 10.46 -14.92 11.10
N ILE A 590 11.06 -15.91 11.77
CA ILE A 590 10.50 -17.25 11.93
C ILE A 590 10.23 -17.45 13.41
N GLN A 591 8.98 -17.78 13.76
CA GLN A 591 8.57 -18.02 15.15
C GLN A 591 8.27 -19.50 15.34
N ILE A 592 8.92 -20.15 16.30
CA ILE A 592 8.79 -21.59 16.54
C ILE A 592 8.61 -21.89 18.02
N ASP A 593 7.56 -22.65 18.33
CA ASP A 593 7.38 -23.26 19.65
C ASP A 593 7.85 -24.71 19.60
N ALA A 594 9.00 -24.98 20.22
CA ALA A 594 9.59 -26.33 20.24
C ALA A 594 8.72 -27.38 20.97
N SER A 595 7.74 -26.95 21.77
CA SER A 595 6.77 -27.84 22.41
C SER A 595 5.57 -28.19 21.50
N ASN A 596 5.37 -27.43 20.42
CA ASN A 596 4.33 -27.70 19.44
C ASN A 596 4.82 -28.74 18.41
N MET A 597 4.31 -29.97 18.53
CA MET A 597 4.70 -31.09 17.65
C MET A 597 4.34 -30.86 16.18
N GLU A 598 3.25 -30.15 15.88
CA GLU A 598 2.84 -29.88 14.50
C GLU A 598 3.79 -28.89 13.83
N GLU A 599 4.19 -27.83 14.54
CA GLU A 599 5.21 -26.89 14.05
C GLU A 599 6.55 -27.57 13.85
N MET A 600 6.98 -28.38 14.83
CA MET A 600 8.24 -29.12 14.71
C MET A 600 8.23 -30.07 13.51
N ALA A 601 7.15 -30.83 13.31
CA ALA A 601 7.02 -31.72 12.14
C ALA A 601 7.02 -30.95 10.81
N PHE A 602 6.38 -29.77 10.76
CA PHE A 602 6.44 -28.88 9.61
C PHE A 602 7.88 -28.48 9.30
N TRP A 603 8.62 -27.94 10.28
CA TRP A 603 9.99 -27.46 10.06
C TRP A 603 10.95 -28.60 9.75
N GLU A 604 10.80 -29.77 10.34
CA GLU A 604 11.62 -30.94 10.01
C GLU A 604 11.48 -31.35 8.54
N SER A 605 10.28 -31.22 7.99
CA SER A 605 9.96 -31.56 6.60
C SER A 605 10.31 -30.46 5.60
N ASN A 606 10.39 -29.21 6.04
CA ASN A 606 10.46 -28.04 5.16
C ASN A 606 11.75 -27.23 5.29
N ASN A 607 12.43 -27.31 6.44
CA ASN A 607 13.71 -26.67 6.71
C ASN A 607 14.38 -27.27 7.96
N ALA A 608 15.14 -28.35 7.77
CA ALA A 608 15.77 -29.09 8.87
C ALA A 608 16.71 -28.23 9.75
N ASN A 609 17.32 -27.18 9.19
CA ASN A 609 18.17 -26.26 9.94
C ASN A 609 17.36 -25.48 10.99
N ILE A 610 16.17 -24.99 10.62
CA ILE A 610 15.26 -24.29 11.55
C ILE A 610 14.81 -25.22 12.67
N ALA A 611 14.41 -26.46 12.33
CA ALA A 611 14.05 -27.46 13.32
C ALA A 611 15.21 -27.78 14.28
N GLN A 612 16.44 -27.88 13.75
CA GLN A 612 17.64 -28.11 14.56
C GLN A 612 17.95 -26.93 15.49
N MET A 613 17.78 -25.69 15.03
CA MET A 613 17.93 -24.50 15.89
C MET A 613 16.94 -24.52 17.05
N ALA A 614 15.69 -24.91 16.82
CA ALA A 614 14.71 -25.04 17.88
C ALA A 614 15.05 -26.13 18.89
N ARG A 615 15.45 -27.32 18.43
CA ARG A 615 15.86 -28.45 19.30
C ARG A 615 17.11 -28.14 20.12
N SER A 616 18.06 -27.39 19.56
CA SER A 616 19.34 -27.06 20.20
C SER A 616 19.29 -25.78 21.03
N SER A 617 18.14 -25.09 21.08
CA SER A 617 18.00 -23.86 21.86
C SER A 617 18.12 -24.12 23.36
N PRO A 618 18.76 -23.21 24.13
CA PRO A 618 18.97 -23.38 25.56
C PRO A 618 17.68 -23.70 26.32
N SER A 619 17.69 -24.80 27.09
CA SER A 619 16.55 -25.21 27.91
C SER A 619 16.30 -24.22 29.07
N GLY A 620 15.03 -24.07 29.46
CA GLY A 620 14.63 -23.21 30.57
C GLY A 620 14.66 -21.69 30.28
N LYS A 621 14.87 -21.28 29.02
CA LYS A 621 14.72 -19.88 28.60
C LYS A 621 13.33 -19.66 27.99
N PRO A 622 12.63 -18.56 28.35
CA PRO A 622 11.28 -18.30 27.83
C PRO A 622 11.30 -17.93 26.33
N ALA A 623 12.38 -17.30 25.85
CA ALA A 623 12.60 -16.96 24.47
C ALA A 623 14.09 -16.88 24.11
N VAL A 624 14.43 -17.33 22.90
CA VAL A 624 15.79 -17.35 22.34
C VAL A 624 15.70 -16.88 20.89
N ALA A 625 16.60 -16.00 20.44
CA ALA A 625 16.72 -15.64 19.04
C ALA A 625 18.05 -16.07 18.45
N HIS A 626 18.00 -16.55 17.22
CA HIS A 626 19.15 -16.80 16.36
C HIS A 626 19.05 -15.87 15.15
N VAL A 627 20.08 -15.05 14.91
CA VAL A 627 20.16 -14.22 13.70
C VAL A 627 21.15 -14.86 12.75
N CYS A 628 20.67 -15.28 11.58
CA CYS A 628 21.44 -15.97 10.56
C CYS A 628 21.48 -15.16 9.25
N GLN A 629 22.67 -15.05 8.67
CA GLN A 629 22.91 -14.40 7.38
C GLN A 629 24.21 -14.97 6.78
N GLU A 630 24.27 -15.10 5.46
CA GLU A 630 25.41 -15.63 4.70
C GLU A 630 25.86 -17.02 5.19
N PHE A 631 24.89 -17.90 5.43
CA PHE A 631 25.12 -19.26 5.95
C PHE A 631 25.83 -19.29 7.32
N LYS A 632 25.82 -18.18 8.07
CA LYS A 632 26.36 -18.06 9.42
C LYS A 632 25.28 -17.60 10.39
N CYS A 633 25.24 -18.19 11.57
CA CYS A 633 24.37 -17.74 12.66
C CYS A 633 25.18 -17.11 13.77
N SER A 634 24.65 -16.04 14.35
CA SER A 634 25.13 -15.42 15.58
C SER A 634 24.96 -16.36 16.79
N PRO A 635 25.70 -16.14 17.89
CA PRO A 635 25.39 -16.79 19.17
C PRO A 635 23.95 -16.50 19.60
N PRO A 636 23.25 -17.45 20.26
CA PRO A 636 21.87 -17.26 20.68
C PRO A 636 21.73 -16.08 21.63
N VAL A 637 20.76 -15.19 21.38
CA VAL A 637 20.44 -14.06 22.27
C VAL A 637 19.15 -14.33 23.03
N THR A 638 19.10 -13.90 24.29
CA THR A 638 17.99 -14.23 25.22
C THR A 638 17.34 -12.99 25.85
N SER A 639 17.66 -11.79 25.32
CA SER A 639 17.03 -10.55 25.76
C SER A 639 16.69 -9.66 24.56
N PRO A 640 15.56 -8.91 24.61
CA PRO A 640 15.16 -8.00 23.54
C PRO A 640 16.24 -6.96 23.22
N GLY A 641 16.88 -6.39 24.25
CA GLY A 641 17.95 -5.40 24.07
C GLY A 641 19.15 -5.93 23.28
N ALA A 642 19.58 -7.16 23.57
CA ALA A 642 20.68 -7.79 22.84
C ALA A 642 20.30 -8.09 21.38
N LEU A 643 19.05 -8.49 21.12
CA LEU A 643 18.57 -8.67 19.75
C LEU A 643 18.55 -7.35 18.96
N ARG A 644 18.07 -6.25 19.57
CA ARG A 644 18.07 -4.93 18.92
C ARG A 644 19.49 -4.48 18.55
N GLU A 645 20.44 -4.64 19.47
CA GLU A 645 21.84 -4.30 19.25
C GLU A 645 22.48 -5.16 18.15
N LEU A 646 22.15 -6.46 18.11
CA LEU A 646 22.64 -7.36 17.07
C LEU A 646 22.11 -6.96 15.69
N LEU A 647 20.82 -6.62 15.59
CA LEU A 647 20.17 -6.22 14.34
C LEU A 647 20.63 -4.82 13.86
N SER A 648 21.07 -3.94 14.76
CA SER A 648 21.64 -2.63 14.39
C SER A 648 23.12 -2.71 14.02
N LYS A 649 23.90 -3.63 14.61
CA LYS A 649 25.33 -3.81 14.30
C LYS A 649 25.61 -4.43 12.94
N THR A 650 24.68 -5.17 12.33
CA THR A 650 24.89 -5.78 11.01
C THR A 650 25.07 -4.74 9.89
N VAL A 651 24.72 -3.47 10.13
CA VAL A 651 25.04 -2.34 9.23
C VAL A 651 26.53 -1.98 9.27
N ALA A 652 27.21 -2.23 10.39
CA ALA A 652 28.61 -1.88 10.59
C ALA A 652 29.59 -2.98 10.13
N ALA A 653 29.17 -4.26 10.05
CA ALA A 653 30.09 -5.38 9.88
C ALA A 653 30.31 -5.88 8.43
N ALA A 654 29.54 -5.39 7.44
CA ALA A 654 29.62 -5.85 6.04
C ALA A 654 30.89 -5.39 5.26
N GLY A 655 31.88 -4.79 5.94
CA GLY A 655 33.08 -4.20 5.32
C GLY A 655 34.42 -4.72 5.82
N SER A 656 34.48 -5.83 6.57
CA SER A 656 35.75 -6.39 7.05
C SER A 656 36.19 -7.68 6.34
N ALA A 657 35.77 -7.86 5.08
CA ALA A 657 36.31 -8.90 4.20
C ALA A 657 36.30 -8.45 2.74
N VAL A 658 37.26 -7.59 2.36
CA VAL A 658 38.26 -7.76 1.28
C VAL A 658 39.37 -6.74 1.54
#